data_AF-A0A7V3DX09-F1
#
_entry.id   AF-A0A7V3DX09-F1
#
_cell.length_a   1.000
_cell.length_b   1.000
_cell.length_c   1.000
_cell.angle_alpha   90.00
_cell.angle_beta   90.00
_cell.angle_gamma   90.00
#
_symmetry.space_group_name_H-M   'P 1'
#
loop_
_entity.id
_entity.type
_entity.pdbx_description
1 polymer ?
#
loop_
_entity_poly.entity_id
_entity_poly.type
_entity_poly.pdbx_seq_one_letter_code
_entity_poly.pdbx_strand_id
1 'polypeptide(L)'
;MGRMDSLHPLRPSSIAGQGPPPAPGNGARGLDCPASAYFTGPHSQLDLGHRGRTLNRAPRAKPSLSLTLKMTTCRLHSGLRRDFYARCAFFLLRGAQIMFTHRRSFLWATQAGIAMAAMAVVLLTRLDAYAQPTSAADQRNPASRSIAAGPVVDWSEMANAFATSPNGMAHVIISLKQPDKTRAAMNWTREADRARLRREVRALQDAVLSELPPREFQLEYRFENIAGFSGHLSVEGLARLAAHSSVVNVKPVMILEAHLAQGIPLIHADTYRATYNGQNMAIAICDTGVDTSHPRLGGGGFPNAKVIGGYDTGDNDADPRPNATLGEAHGTACAGIAAGDTGTVGDYIGGVAYGAKLYAIKISTGNTGNATEAAMIAGWDWCVTHQNDNASYPIMVISTSFGGGRYTSTCDADSPAMTTAAANAVAAGITVLASSGNDGYCDSMGWPACITHAISVGAVYDANVGTGNWCVSGDSCHPDKQPTVGCPSGWYVPDPSAADKVTAYSNSASFLDIFASSNNAYTCDIVGVGGYDTGDYDLTFGGTSAACPYAAGAVAALQSAAKAVTGYYLTPAQVRSLLATTGDPITDTKVAITKPRVNLAAAINGLGGPIPTPTPPPTVTPSPTPSECPNNVVSDPGFEAGTPSTEWTESSTNFGTPLCTINTCGAGTGTGPHSGAWWAWFGGTTLAEDAAVEQNVTIPSGATLKFYLEIPAAGTTGYMRVLIGESQVFQVTQADAAAYATYQLVTVDVSAYAGNHTLRFESHTDAGSSALNFFVDDICLAGANVPTPTPTPSTPPTPTCPPDPTPAPFDLDDLKITTNGDMDDTNWQSQGILRIENATNVTIKSAIKGEIPGMIPVLEIDGSIKKISTSIPIHRVKVDKELGNFNGQSTYARIIEAGGLGIIKMSAVGGSETPYVQIIGKGDSDKTVNAVLMGVTLAKFAAPDQKAIVKVMTKKKKGELYRGKIAPRPGCVASSVISAEEFGLISVSGGNIEPYRILSDGKITKISAKNALGLDGQVGTEPFGPSRLEVWAGQGSSSSDINTIVGDAGVFGKFVTGKITSDNGSCVGDGLIKKMQTRKGSDIAGNAYVSDKSRLKFVGGDASDMNVNACEALSAEP
;
A
#
# COMPACT_ATOMS: atom_id res chain seq x y z
N MET A 1 12.99 -60.79 -24.03
CA MET A 1 12.23 -60.42 -25.25
C MET A 1 11.81 -58.97 -25.10
N GLY A 2 11.91 -58.04 -26.06
CA GLY A 2 12.49 -58.14 -27.41
C GLY A 2 12.51 -56.77 -28.14
N ARG A 3 13.62 -56.04 -27.99
CA ARG A 3 14.17 -54.88 -28.76
C ARG A 3 13.50 -54.38 -30.07
N MET A 4 13.67 -53.06 -30.29
CA MET A 4 13.98 -52.36 -31.57
C MET A 4 12.88 -52.21 -32.64
N ASP A 5 12.96 -51.29 -33.63
CA ASP A 5 13.38 -49.86 -33.62
C ASP A 5 13.18 -49.20 -35.03
N SER A 6 12.61 -47.98 -35.07
CA SER A 6 12.95 -46.88 -36.03
C SER A 6 12.65 -46.94 -37.57
N LEU A 7 12.68 -45.72 -38.18
CA LEU A 7 12.96 -45.33 -39.59
C LEU A 7 11.86 -45.37 -40.73
N HIS A 8 11.30 -44.18 -41.03
CA HIS A 8 11.41 -43.34 -42.27
C HIS A 8 11.87 -43.92 -43.64
N PRO A 9 11.72 -43.19 -44.79
CA PRO A 9 10.69 -42.22 -45.27
C PRO A 9 10.38 -42.33 -46.81
N LEU A 10 9.67 -41.38 -47.47
CA LEU A 10 10.05 -40.66 -48.74
C LEU A 10 8.93 -39.79 -49.38
N ARG A 11 9.27 -39.02 -50.45
CA ARG A 11 8.44 -38.08 -51.28
C ARG A 11 8.45 -38.51 -52.78
N PRO A 12 8.18 -37.68 -53.84
CA PRO A 12 7.25 -36.54 -54.08
C PRO A 12 6.45 -36.63 -55.43
N SER A 13 5.57 -35.65 -55.74
CA SER A 13 5.27 -35.19 -57.13
C SER A 13 4.55 -33.81 -57.16
N SER A 14 4.43 -33.14 -58.31
CA SER A 14 4.08 -31.69 -58.44
C SER A 14 3.50 -31.28 -59.81
N ILE A 15 3.33 -29.96 -60.08
CA ILE A 15 2.97 -29.25 -61.35
C ILE A 15 1.44 -28.98 -61.57
N ALA A 16 0.93 -27.89 -62.17
CA ALA A 16 1.15 -26.41 -62.14
C ALA A 16 0.18 -25.70 -63.15
N GLY A 17 -0.15 -24.39 -63.02
CA GLY A 17 -0.70 -23.61 -64.17
C GLY A 17 -1.49 -22.29 -63.98
N GLN A 18 -0.79 -21.13 -64.02
CA GLN A 18 -1.19 -19.80 -64.58
C GLN A 18 -2.37 -18.94 -64.00
N GLY A 19 -2.26 -17.60 -64.16
CA GLY A 19 -3.27 -16.54 -63.89
C GLY A 19 -3.76 -15.87 -65.20
N PRO A 20 -4.13 -14.55 -65.31
CA PRO A 20 -3.96 -13.39 -64.39
C PRO A 20 -5.25 -12.49 -64.23
N PRO A 21 -5.23 -11.22 -63.71
CA PRO A 21 -6.45 -10.44 -63.39
C PRO A 21 -6.79 -9.24 -64.33
N PRO A 22 -8.09 -8.83 -64.41
CA PRO A 22 -8.45 -7.40 -64.55
C PRO A 22 -9.83 -6.99 -63.90
N ALA A 23 -10.22 -5.71 -64.06
CA ALA A 23 -11.55 -5.10 -63.78
C ALA A 23 -11.81 -3.96 -64.82
N PRO A 24 -12.90 -3.13 -64.84
CA PRO A 24 -14.22 -3.14 -64.13
C PRO A 24 -15.45 -2.92 -65.07
N GLY A 25 -16.70 -2.73 -64.55
CA GLY A 25 -17.75 -1.90 -65.23
C GLY A 25 -19.26 -2.26 -65.13
N ASN A 26 -20.08 -1.32 -64.60
CA ASN A 26 -21.50 -0.91 -64.82
C ASN A 26 -22.63 -1.88 -65.33
N GLY A 27 -23.90 -1.70 -64.84
CA GLY A 27 -25.07 -2.56 -65.26
C GLY A 27 -26.53 -1.99 -65.24
N ALA A 28 -27.07 -1.48 -64.12
CA ALA A 28 -28.38 -0.77 -63.94
C ALA A 28 -29.76 -1.51 -64.11
N ARG A 29 -30.82 -0.85 -63.56
CA ARG A 29 -32.30 -1.11 -63.63
C ARG A 29 -32.89 -2.22 -62.71
N GLY A 30 -34.10 -2.12 -62.16
CA GLY A 30 -35.07 -0.99 -62.03
C GLY A 30 -36.54 -1.42 -61.77
N LEU A 31 -37.40 -0.47 -61.33
CA LEU A 31 -38.89 -0.54 -61.16
C LEU A 31 -39.41 -1.32 -59.91
N ASP A 32 -40.54 -0.99 -59.26
CA ASP A 32 -41.55 0.05 -59.52
C ASP A 32 -42.31 0.54 -58.23
N CYS A 33 -42.99 1.71 -58.30
CA CYS A 33 -43.82 2.31 -57.23
C CYS A 33 -45.11 2.98 -57.79
N PRO A 34 -46.08 3.32 -56.91
CA PRO A 34 -46.44 4.74 -56.62
C PRO A 34 -46.72 4.93 -55.09
N ALA A 35 -47.11 6.05 -54.45
CA ALA A 35 -47.40 7.49 -54.72
C ALA A 35 -47.47 8.19 -53.32
N SER A 36 -47.80 9.47 -53.05
CA SER A 36 -47.67 10.84 -53.64
C SER A 36 -48.57 11.75 -52.77
N ALA A 37 -48.34 13.03 -52.43
CA ALA A 37 -47.26 14.03 -52.52
C ALA A 37 -47.59 15.13 -51.45
N TYR A 38 -47.03 16.35 -51.27
CA TYR A 38 -46.29 17.32 -52.10
C TYR A 38 -45.38 18.23 -51.23
N PHE A 39 -44.24 18.67 -51.82
CA PHE A 39 -43.63 20.03 -51.88
C PHE A 39 -43.86 21.10 -50.78
N THR A 40 -42.88 21.93 -50.37
CA THR A 40 -41.48 22.24 -50.84
C THR A 40 -40.45 22.12 -49.67
N GLY A 41 -39.14 22.50 -49.68
CA GLY A 41 -38.19 23.11 -50.65
C GLY A 41 -38.04 24.65 -50.56
N PRO A 42 -36.90 25.29 -50.96
CA PRO A 42 -35.59 24.76 -51.40
C PRO A 42 -34.27 25.50 -50.93
N HIS A 43 -33.10 24.94 -51.27
CA HIS A 43 -31.70 25.49 -51.28
C HIS A 43 -30.98 25.76 -49.92
N SER A 44 -29.69 25.44 -49.64
CA SER A 44 -28.39 25.27 -50.37
C SER A 44 -27.62 26.58 -50.67
N GLN A 45 -26.28 26.73 -50.55
CA GLN A 45 -25.15 25.77 -50.53
C GLN A 45 -23.80 26.43 -50.04
N LEU A 46 -22.71 25.64 -49.90
CA LEU A 46 -21.26 26.00 -49.99
C LEU A 46 -20.56 26.96 -48.98
N ASP A 47 -19.77 26.37 -48.06
CA ASP A 47 -18.27 26.34 -47.99
C ASP A 47 -17.36 27.61 -48.15
N LEU A 48 -16.12 27.47 -47.64
CA LEU A 48 -14.89 28.31 -47.77
C LEU A 48 -14.72 29.60 -46.93
N GLY A 49 -13.95 29.48 -45.84
CA GLY A 49 -12.54 29.90 -45.90
C GLY A 49 -12.05 31.20 -45.20
N HIS A 50 -10.90 31.05 -44.52
CA HIS A 50 -9.80 32.02 -44.30
C HIS A 50 -9.88 33.14 -43.24
N ARG A 51 -8.78 33.21 -42.44
CA ARG A 51 -7.99 34.35 -41.91
C ARG A 51 -8.75 35.62 -41.42
N GLY A 52 -8.49 36.20 -40.25
CA GLY A 52 -7.39 36.04 -39.28
C GLY A 52 -6.65 37.37 -39.01
N ARG A 53 -5.92 37.46 -37.89
CA ARG A 53 -5.24 38.66 -37.32
C ARG A 53 -6.19 39.67 -36.64
N THR A 54 -6.24 39.81 -35.30
CA THR A 54 -5.24 40.29 -34.30
C THR A 54 -4.95 41.80 -34.34
N LEU A 55 -5.21 42.52 -33.23
CA LEU A 55 -4.17 43.19 -32.41
C LEU A 55 -4.77 43.97 -31.21
N ASN A 56 -4.12 43.83 -30.04
CA ASN A 56 -3.82 44.83 -28.99
C ASN A 56 -4.67 46.12 -28.91
N ARG A 57 -5.15 46.58 -27.73
CA ARG A 57 -4.36 46.82 -26.49
C ARG A 57 -5.26 47.12 -25.27
N ALA A 58 -4.74 46.95 -24.05
CA ALA A 58 -5.31 47.41 -22.76
C ALA A 58 -4.88 48.89 -22.48
N PRO A 59 -5.12 49.56 -21.29
CA PRO A 59 -5.65 49.04 -20.01
C PRO A 59 -6.51 50.01 -19.11
N ARG A 60 -6.74 49.56 -17.85
CA ARG A 60 -6.91 50.34 -16.58
C ARG A 60 -8.27 50.97 -16.14
N ALA A 61 -8.74 50.46 -14.99
CA ALA A 61 -9.04 51.17 -13.73
C ALA A 61 -10.49 51.36 -13.21
N LYS A 62 -10.58 51.24 -11.87
CA LYS A 62 -11.70 51.46 -10.90
C LYS A 62 -12.14 52.96 -10.85
N PRO A 63 -13.30 53.36 -10.22
CA PRO A 63 -13.84 52.84 -8.94
C PRO A 63 -15.39 52.79 -8.77
N SER A 64 -15.82 52.61 -7.51
CA SER A 64 -17.16 52.29 -6.98
C SER A 64 -17.83 53.44 -6.21
N LEU A 65 -19.18 53.48 -6.09
CA LEU A 65 -19.96 53.40 -4.81
C LEU A 65 -21.50 53.54 -4.96
N SER A 66 -22.25 52.94 -4.00
CA SER A 66 -23.54 53.29 -3.36
C SER A 66 -24.67 54.11 -4.05
N LEU A 67 -25.95 53.74 -3.81
CA LEU A 67 -26.84 54.33 -2.76
C LEU A 67 -28.20 53.57 -2.64
N THR A 68 -29.12 54.02 -1.75
CA THR A 68 -30.31 53.29 -1.26
C THR A 68 -31.55 54.19 -1.03
N LEU A 69 -32.76 53.58 -0.99
CA LEU A 69 -33.87 53.83 -0.02
C LEU A 69 -35.20 54.59 -0.43
N LYS A 70 -36.36 53.93 -0.10
CA LYS A 70 -37.67 54.42 0.45
C LYS A 70 -38.87 54.99 -0.38
N MET A 71 -39.94 54.17 -0.46
CA MET A 71 -41.35 54.32 0.03
C MET A 71 -42.30 55.52 -0.30
N THR A 72 -43.56 55.19 -0.65
CA THR A 72 -44.83 55.94 -0.35
C THR A 72 -46.05 54.98 -0.13
N THR A 73 -47.30 55.46 0.09
CA THR A 73 -48.32 54.76 0.96
C THR A 73 -49.84 54.82 0.60
N CYS A 74 -50.64 53.85 1.14
CA CYS A 74 -52.09 53.91 1.56
C CYS A 74 -53.24 53.98 0.48
N ARG A 75 -54.55 53.64 0.72
CA ARG A 75 -55.40 53.31 1.92
C ARG A 75 -56.83 52.70 1.57
N LEU A 76 -57.49 51.98 2.53
CA LEU A 76 -58.97 51.77 2.76
C LEU A 76 -59.79 50.84 1.78
N HIS A 77 -60.92 50.14 2.11
CA HIS A 77 -61.74 49.93 3.35
C HIS A 77 -62.64 48.64 3.37
N SER A 78 -63.07 48.17 4.58
CA SER A 78 -64.22 47.27 4.96
C SER A 78 -64.36 45.81 4.39
N GLY A 79 -64.90 44.78 5.09
CA GLY A 79 -65.25 44.62 6.53
C GLY A 79 -66.08 43.34 6.92
N LEU A 80 -65.96 42.89 8.19
CA LEU A 80 -66.84 42.00 9.03
C LEU A 80 -66.74 40.43 9.09
N ARG A 81 -66.31 39.97 10.29
CA ARG A 81 -66.72 38.79 11.13
C ARG A 81 -66.14 37.35 10.98
N ARG A 82 -65.44 36.95 12.07
CA ARG A 82 -65.41 35.62 12.77
C ARG A 82 -64.78 34.41 12.03
N ASP A 83 -64.04 33.50 12.68
CA ASP A 83 -63.68 33.35 14.11
C ASP A 83 -62.34 32.58 14.32
N PHE A 84 -61.81 32.63 15.55
CA PHE A 84 -60.73 31.81 16.16
C PHE A 84 -59.22 32.01 15.83
N TYR A 85 -58.42 31.86 16.89
CA TYR A 85 -56.99 32.14 17.11
C TYR A 85 -56.07 30.92 16.77
N ALA A 86 -54.73 31.00 16.68
CA ALA A 86 -53.74 32.09 16.45
C ALA A 86 -52.29 31.52 16.30
N ARG A 87 -51.29 32.37 16.04
CA ARG A 87 -49.82 32.09 16.09
C ARG A 87 -49.07 33.25 16.78
N CYS A 88 -47.76 33.07 17.05
CA CYS A 88 -46.73 34.07 17.43
C CYS A 88 -46.79 34.59 18.90
N ALA A 89 -45.74 35.18 19.50
CA ALA A 89 -44.48 35.74 18.95
C ALA A 89 -43.23 35.54 19.88
N PHE A 90 -42.19 36.37 19.70
CA PHE A 90 -40.75 36.14 19.99
C PHE A 90 -40.11 37.16 20.99
N PHE A 91 -38.81 36.97 21.32
CA PHE A 91 -37.74 37.97 21.67
C PHE A 91 -37.38 38.42 23.13
N LEU A 92 -36.27 37.83 23.64
CA LEU A 92 -35.05 38.37 24.35
C LEU A 92 -34.97 39.08 25.75
N LEU A 93 -33.83 38.76 26.41
CA LEU A 93 -32.89 39.57 27.26
C LEU A 93 -32.95 39.66 28.82
N ARG A 94 -32.01 38.93 29.45
CA ARG A 94 -31.17 39.17 30.68
C ARG A 94 -31.69 39.98 31.91
N GLY A 95 -31.57 39.39 33.11
CA GLY A 95 -31.08 40.12 34.32
C GLY A 95 -31.55 39.69 35.73
N ALA A 96 -30.61 39.34 36.62
CA ALA A 96 -30.63 39.44 38.10
C ALA A 96 -31.73 38.78 38.99
N GLN A 97 -31.44 37.56 39.48
CA GLN A 97 -31.33 37.17 40.92
C GLN A 97 -32.35 37.69 41.99
N ILE A 98 -33.13 36.76 42.63
CA ILE A 98 -33.21 36.48 44.10
C ILE A 98 -34.52 35.71 44.51
N MET A 99 -34.32 34.51 45.06
CA MET A 99 -35.09 33.71 46.07
C MET A 99 -36.64 33.60 46.15
N PHE A 100 -37.09 32.32 46.23
CA PHE A 100 -38.28 31.75 46.93
C PHE A 100 -39.69 32.36 46.68
N THR A 101 -40.66 31.62 46.12
CA THR A 101 -41.27 30.45 46.80
C THR A 101 -42.00 29.44 45.88
N HIS A 102 -41.48 28.21 45.88
CA HIS A 102 -42.17 26.90 45.85
C HIS A 102 -43.32 26.48 44.87
N ARG A 103 -43.02 25.37 44.17
CA ARG A 103 -43.85 24.16 43.92
C ARG A 103 -45.10 24.23 43.02
N ARG A 104 -44.93 23.77 41.77
CA ARG A 104 -45.86 22.76 41.17
C ARG A 104 -45.29 21.90 40.03
N SER A 105 -44.22 22.31 39.35
CA SER A 105 -43.71 21.63 38.14
C SER A 105 -42.85 20.36 38.37
N PHE A 106 -42.61 19.92 39.61
CA PHE A 106 -41.65 18.84 39.91
C PHE A 106 -42.24 17.41 39.87
N LEU A 107 -43.54 17.26 39.58
CA LEU A 107 -44.25 15.97 39.64
C LEU A 107 -44.24 15.17 38.33
N TRP A 108 -43.98 15.79 37.18
CA TRP A 108 -44.01 15.10 35.87
C TRP A 108 -42.66 14.46 35.52
N ALA A 109 -41.54 15.14 35.80
CA ALA A 109 -40.20 14.58 35.60
C ALA A 109 -39.93 13.32 36.45
N THR A 110 -40.54 13.24 37.63
CA THR A 110 -40.37 12.09 38.55
C THR A 110 -41.19 10.86 38.14
N GLN A 111 -42.38 11.01 37.54
CA GLN A 111 -43.16 9.86 37.07
C GLN A 111 -42.53 9.19 35.83
N ALA A 112 -41.94 9.97 34.91
CA ALA A 112 -41.24 9.41 33.76
C ALA A 112 -39.99 8.58 34.17
N GLY A 113 -39.18 9.11 35.10
CA GLY A 113 -37.99 8.39 35.60
C GLY A 113 -38.34 7.09 36.34
N ILE A 114 -39.41 7.09 37.15
CA ILE A 114 -39.85 5.88 37.87
C ILE A 114 -40.40 4.82 36.90
N ALA A 115 -41.06 5.21 35.82
CA ALA A 115 -41.53 4.27 34.79
C ALA A 115 -40.34 3.57 34.07
N MET A 116 -39.30 4.32 33.69
CA MET A 116 -38.13 3.72 33.04
C MET A 116 -37.31 2.83 34.00
N ALA A 117 -37.16 3.24 35.27
CA ALA A 117 -36.51 2.42 36.29
C ALA A 117 -37.26 1.09 36.54
N ALA A 118 -38.59 1.12 36.59
CA ALA A 118 -39.40 -0.09 36.73
C ALA A 118 -39.26 -1.02 35.51
N MET A 119 -39.18 -0.46 34.30
CA MET A 119 -39.02 -1.24 33.07
C MET A 119 -37.64 -1.91 32.99
N ALA A 120 -36.57 -1.22 33.42
CA ALA A 120 -35.23 -1.79 33.52
C ALA A 120 -35.15 -2.97 34.53
N VAL A 121 -35.81 -2.84 35.70
CA VAL A 121 -35.87 -3.93 36.70
C VAL A 121 -36.65 -5.14 36.19
N VAL A 122 -37.72 -4.93 35.40
CA VAL A 122 -38.46 -6.03 34.74
C VAL A 122 -37.65 -6.69 33.62
N LEU A 123 -36.72 -5.97 33.00
CA LEU A 123 -35.80 -6.55 32.01
C LEU A 123 -34.72 -7.41 32.67
N LEU A 124 -34.05 -6.87 33.71
CA LEU A 124 -33.03 -7.58 34.50
C LEU A 124 -33.58 -8.89 35.08
N THR A 125 -34.74 -8.83 35.75
CA THR A 125 -35.38 -10.02 36.36
C THR A 125 -35.91 -11.06 35.37
N ARG A 126 -35.86 -10.80 34.06
CA ARG A 126 -36.14 -11.79 33.00
C ARG A 126 -34.88 -12.41 32.39
N LEU A 127 -33.73 -11.76 32.49
CA LEU A 127 -32.46 -12.27 31.96
C LEU A 127 -31.88 -13.37 32.87
N ASP A 128 -31.94 -13.20 34.20
CA ASP A 128 -31.54 -14.22 35.17
C ASP A 128 -32.29 -15.57 34.99
N ALA A 129 -33.53 -15.51 34.48
CA ALA A 129 -34.40 -16.67 34.32
C ALA A 129 -33.98 -17.65 33.19
N TYR A 130 -33.06 -17.25 32.30
CA TYR A 130 -32.54 -18.10 31.22
C TYR A 130 -31.17 -18.73 31.52
N ALA A 131 -30.52 -18.32 32.61
CA ALA A 131 -29.11 -18.63 32.89
C ALA A 131 -28.89 -19.87 33.80
N GLN A 132 -29.92 -20.68 34.09
CA GLN A 132 -29.83 -21.83 35.01
C GLN A 132 -30.49 -23.10 34.43
N PRO A 133 -29.77 -24.22 34.26
CA PRO A 133 -30.36 -25.50 33.87
C PRO A 133 -31.16 -26.09 35.04
N THR A 134 -32.38 -26.56 34.78
CA THR A 134 -33.28 -27.08 35.80
C THR A 134 -33.12 -28.58 36.07
N SER A 135 -33.48 -28.99 37.29
CA SER A 135 -33.53 -30.37 37.82
C SER A 135 -32.21 -31.05 38.16
N ALA A 136 -32.08 -31.45 39.43
CA ALA A 136 -30.98 -32.28 39.94
C ALA A 136 -31.32 -33.77 39.71
N ALA A 137 -31.16 -34.25 38.46
CA ALA A 137 -31.64 -35.58 38.07
C ALA A 137 -30.75 -36.41 37.12
N ASP A 138 -29.50 -36.01 36.82
CA ASP A 138 -28.57 -36.93 36.13
C ASP A 138 -27.10 -36.82 36.55
N GLN A 139 -26.78 -37.44 37.70
CA GLN A 139 -25.42 -37.70 38.16
C GLN A 139 -24.92 -39.05 37.60
N ARG A 140 -24.66 -39.14 36.29
CA ARG A 140 -23.87 -40.25 35.70
C ARG A 140 -23.33 -40.00 34.27
N ASN A 141 -22.13 -39.43 34.19
CA ASN A 141 -21.20 -39.46 33.04
C ASN A 141 -21.69 -38.81 31.72
N PRO A 142 -20.99 -37.75 31.27
CA PRO A 142 -20.31 -37.94 29.98
C PRO A 142 -18.88 -37.36 29.94
N ALA A 143 -18.01 -38.08 29.23
CA ALA A 143 -16.85 -37.46 28.59
C ALA A 143 -17.28 -36.71 27.32
N SER A 144 -16.45 -35.76 26.87
CA SER A 144 -16.60 -34.93 25.66
C SER A 144 -17.73 -33.87 25.66
N ARG A 145 -17.33 -32.60 25.86
CA ARG A 145 -17.82 -31.41 25.15
C ARG A 145 -16.91 -30.23 25.49
N SER A 146 -16.17 -29.71 24.52
CA SER A 146 -15.53 -28.40 24.63
C SER A 146 -16.58 -27.31 24.44
N ILE A 147 -16.52 -26.25 25.26
CA ILE A 147 -17.31 -25.04 25.04
C ILE A 147 -16.49 -24.16 24.09
N ALA A 148 -17.02 -23.93 22.88
CA ALA A 148 -16.44 -22.97 21.95
C ALA A 148 -16.75 -21.53 22.40
N ALA A 149 -15.82 -20.60 22.15
CA ALA A 149 -16.07 -19.18 22.35
C ALA A 149 -17.24 -18.70 21.47
N GLY A 150 -18.09 -17.84 22.03
CA GLY A 150 -19.21 -17.22 21.32
C GLY A 150 -18.76 -16.10 20.38
N PRO A 151 -19.70 -15.49 19.63
CA PRO A 151 -19.43 -14.34 18.77
C PRO A 151 -19.11 -13.08 19.59
N VAL A 152 -18.37 -12.15 18.98
CA VAL A 152 -18.10 -10.83 19.55
C VAL A 152 -19.34 -9.94 19.41
N VAL A 153 -19.75 -9.28 20.49
CA VAL A 153 -20.87 -8.34 20.53
C VAL A 153 -20.49 -7.21 21.49
N ASP A 154 -20.52 -5.96 21.03
CA ASP A 154 -20.44 -4.82 21.95
C ASP A 154 -21.83 -4.57 22.56
N TRP A 155 -22.00 -4.97 23.81
CA TRP A 155 -23.26 -4.83 24.53
C TRP A 155 -23.61 -3.38 24.88
N SER A 156 -22.64 -2.46 24.86
CA SER A 156 -22.85 -1.03 25.16
C SER A 156 -23.34 -0.27 23.92
N GLU A 157 -22.71 -0.48 22.76
CA GLU A 157 -23.18 0.05 21.49
C GLU A 157 -24.55 -0.54 21.12
N MET A 158 -24.72 -1.86 21.32
CA MET A 158 -26.01 -2.51 21.07
C MET A 158 -27.13 -1.96 21.97
N ALA A 159 -26.87 -1.75 23.26
CA ALA A 159 -27.86 -1.13 24.15
C ALA A 159 -28.25 0.29 23.69
N ASN A 160 -27.29 1.08 23.19
CA ASN A 160 -27.56 2.40 22.61
C ASN A 160 -28.40 2.32 21.32
N ALA A 161 -28.08 1.38 20.42
CA ALA A 161 -28.83 1.15 19.18
C ALA A 161 -30.27 0.67 19.42
N PHE A 162 -30.53 -0.11 20.48
CA PHE A 162 -31.89 -0.43 20.92
C PHE A 162 -32.61 0.78 21.54
N ALA A 163 -31.92 1.56 22.39
CA ALA A 163 -32.49 2.73 23.06
C ALA A 163 -32.86 3.88 22.10
N THR A 164 -32.21 3.95 20.94
CA THR A 164 -32.45 4.96 19.89
C THR A 164 -33.40 4.48 18.78
N SER A 165 -33.77 3.20 18.75
CA SER A 165 -34.64 2.64 17.70
C SER A 165 -36.12 3.03 17.88
N PRO A 166 -36.77 3.62 16.85
CA PRO A 166 -38.21 3.97 16.91
C PRO A 166 -39.17 2.77 16.99
N ASN A 167 -38.71 1.56 16.64
CA ASN A 167 -39.54 0.34 16.59
C ASN A 167 -39.09 -0.75 17.58
N GLY A 168 -38.04 -0.50 18.38
CA GLY A 168 -37.49 -1.46 19.34
C GLY A 168 -36.56 -2.53 18.74
N MET A 169 -36.20 -2.43 17.47
CA MET A 169 -35.20 -3.28 16.81
C MET A 169 -34.00 -2.44 16.35
N ALA A 170 -32.79 -2.86 16.69
CA ALA A 170 -31.56 -2.19 16.26
C ALA A 170 -31.20 -2.59 14.82
N HIS A 171 -30.74 -1.64 13.99
CA HIS A 171 -30.13 -1.98 12.70
C HIS A 171 -28.70 -2.46 12.93
N VAL A 172 -28.40 -3.68 12.48
CA VAL A 172 -27.14 -4.39 12.72
C VAL A 172 -26.54 -5.03 11.46
N ILE A 173 -25.24 -5.27 11.49
CA ILE A 173 -24.52 -6.18 10.59
C ILE A 173 -24.16 -7.45 11.36
N ILE A 174 -24.44 -8.60 10.76
CA ILE A 174 -24.10 -9.94 11.24
C ILE A 174 -22.97 -10.47 10.36
N SER A 175 -21.78 -10.62 10.93
CA SER A 175 -20.64 -11.27 10.26
C SER A 175 -20.62 -12.76 10.60
N LEU A 176 -20.50 -13.63 9.59
CA LEU A 176 -20.39 -15.08 9.75
C LEU A 176 -18.97 -15.58 9.50
N LYS A 177 -18.70 -16.82 9.90
CA LYS A 177 -17.46 -17.53 9.58
C LYS A 177 -17.37 -17.70 8.07
N GLN A 178 -16.30 -17.20 7.48
CA GLN A 178 -16.10 -17.22 6.03
C GLN A 178 -15.75 -18.65 5.56
N PRO A 179 -16.05 -19.02 4.30
CA PRO A 179 -15.65 -20.32 3.74
C PRO A 179 -14.17 -20.29 3.33
N ASP A 180 -13.27 -20.24 4.31
CA ASP A 180 -11.84 -19.92 4.10
C ASP A 180 -11.12 -20.88 3.16
N LYS A 181 -11.40 -22.20 3.27
CA LYS A 181 -10.87 -23.22 2.36
C LYS A 181 -11.28 -23.01 0.90
N THR A 182 -12.40 -22.33 0.67
CA THR A 182 -12.84 -21.93 -0.67
C THR A 182 -12.16 -20.64 -1.06
N ARG A 183 -12.21 -19.59 -0.23
CA ARG A 183 -11.57 -18.29 -0.49
C ARG A 183 -10.09 -18.40 -0.81
N ALA A 184 -9.35 -19.26 -0.10
CA ALA A 184 -7.92 -19.51 -0.31
C ALA A 184 -7.59 -20.29 -1.61
N ALA A 185 -8.56 -21.00 -2.19
CA ALA A 185 -8.41 -21.79 -3.42
C ALA A 185 -9.02 -21.12 -4.67
N MET A 186 -9.53 -19.89 -4.54
CA MET A 186 -10.17 -19.15 -5.63
C MET A 186 -9.18 -18.35 -6.46
N ASN A 187 -9.40 -18.34 -7.78
CA ASN A 187 -8.96 -17.24 -8.62
C ASN A 187 -10.10 -16.23 -8.76
N TRP A 188 -9.99 -15.09 -8.07
CA TRP A 188 -11.00 -14.03 -8.04
C TRP A 188 -11.32 -13.39 -9.40
N THR A 189 -10.47 -13.56 -10.41
CA THR A 189 -10.74 -13.13 -11.79
C THR A 189 -11.67 -14.07 -12.57
N ARG A 190 -11.93 -15.28 -12.06
CA ARG A 190 -12.68 -16.34 -12.75
C ARG A 190 -14.10 -16.46 -12.22
N GLU A 191 -15.09 -16.09 -13.03
CA GLU A 191 -16.51 -16.08 -12.62
C GLU A 191 -17.03 -17.44 -12.13
N ALA A 192 -16.52 -18.56 -12.67
CA ALA A 192 -16.88 -19.90 -12.18
C ALA A 192 -16.50 -20.15 -10.69
N ASP A 193 -15.43 -19.50 -10.21
CA ASP A 193 -15.01 -19.56 -8.81
C ASP A 193 -15.88 -18.63 -7.95
N ARG A 194 -16.13 -17.39 -8.41
CA ARG A 194 -17.03 -16.45 -7.72
C ARG A 194 -18.44 -17.02 -7.56
N ALA A 195 -18.99 -17.58 -8.63
CA ALA A 195 -20.28 -18.28 -8.60
C ALA A 195 -20.28 -19.52 -7.67
N ARG A 196 -19.13 -20.18 -7.44
CA ARG A 196 -19.02 -21.22 -6.40
C ARG A 196 -19.07 -20.60 -5.01
N LEU A 197 -18.29 -19.55 -4.74
CA LEU A 197 -18.31 -18.85 -3.45
C LEU A 197 -19.71 -18.35 -3.09
N ARG A 198 -20.40 -17.66 -4.02
CA ARG A 198 -21.77 -17.17 -3.79
C ARG A 198 -22.73 -18.27 -3.35
N ARG A 199 -22.62 -19.50 -3.89
CA ARG A 199 -23.45 -20.64 -3.44
C ARG A 199 -23.13 -21.10 -2.01
N GLU A 200 -21.86 -21.09 -1.62
CA GLU A 200 -21.44 -21.48 -0.27
C GLU A 200 -21.76 -20.38 0.77
N VAL A 201 -21.52 -19.11 0.43
CA VAL A 201 -21.98 -17.94 1.19
C VAL A 201 -23.50 -17.96 1.38
N ARG A 202 -24.26 -18.23 0.30
CA ARG A 202 -25.73 -18.29 0.36
C ARG A 202 -26.21 -19.40 1.28
N ALA A 203 -25.60 -20.59 1.22
CA ALA A 203 -25.93 -21.70 2.12
C ALA A 203 -25.64 -21.37 3.60
N LEU A 204 -24.54 -20.66 3.89
CA LEU A 204 -24.20 -20.19 5.24
C LEU A 204 -25.22 -19.15 5.74
N GLN A 205 -25.61 -18.19 4.90
CA GLN A 205 -26.66 -17.22 5.23
C GLN A 205 -28.01 -17.89 5.47
N ASP A 206 -28.42 -18.80 4.57
CA ASP A 206 -29.74 -19.46 4.64
C ASP A 206 -29.86 -20.37 5.87
N ALA A 207 -28.76 -20.98 6.32
CA ALA A 207 -28.72 -21.70 7.60
C ALA A 207 -29.07 -20.78 8.78
N VAL A 208 -28.31 -19.70 8.98
CA VAL A 208 -28.52 -18.76 10.12
C VAL A 208 -29.88 -18.06 10.03
N LEU A 209 -30.29 -17.62 8.85
CA LEU A 209 -31.56 -16.93 8.64
C LEU A 209 -32.79 -17.85 8.79
N SER A 210 -32.62 -19.17 8.68
CA SER A 210 -33.70 -20.13 8.97
C SER A 210 -34.02 -20.28 10.45
N GLU A 211 -33.09 -19.93 11.34
CA GLU A 211 -33.28 -19.98 12.80
C GLU A 211 -33.85 -18.67 13.39
N LEU A 212 -33.92 -17.62 12.57
CA LEU A 212 -34.40 -16.28 12.95
C LEU A 212 -35.83 -16.02 12.43
N PRO A 213 -36.87 -16.01 13.29
CA PRO A 213 -38.23 -15.73 12.84
C PRO A 213 -38.43 -14.24 12.48
N PRO A 214 -39.31 -13.87 11.53
CA PRO A 214 -39.51 -12.48 11.06
C PRO A 214 -40.00 -11.43 12.09
N ARG A 215 -40.16 -11.82 13.35
CA ARG A 215 -40.46 -10.93 14.49
C ARG A 215 -39.22 -10.58 15.32
N GLU A 216 -38.16 -11.37 15.18
CA GLU A 216 -36.90 -11.23 15.92
C GLU A 216 -35.77 -10.73 15.00
N PHE A 217 -35.88 -10.96 13.69
CA PHE A 217 -35.01 -10.35 12.68
C PHE A 217 -35.78 -10.00 11.40
N GLN A 218 -35.49 -8.84 10.80
CA GLN A 218 -35.98 -8.41 9.50
C GLN A 218 -34.78 -8.12 8.60
N LEU A 219 -34.55 -9.01 7.64
CA LEU A 219 -33.43 -8.95 6.70
C LEU A 219 -33.52 -7.72 5.79
N GLU A 220 -32.42 -7.00 5.65
CA GLU A 220 -32.26 -5.85 4.76
C GLU A 220 -31.31 -6.23 3.61
N TYR A 221 -29.99 -6.32 3.87
CA TYR A 221 -29.01 -6.74 2.86
C TYR A 221 -28.50 -8.16 3.09
N ARG A 222 -28.25 -8.88 1.98
CA ARG A 222 -27.37 -10.06 1.94
C ARG A 222 -26.19 -9.74 1.05
N PHE A 223 -24.98 -9.85 1.59
CA PHE A 223 -23.76 -9.72 0.78
C PHE A 223 -23.61 -10.98 -0.09
N GLU A 224 -22.98 -10.88 -1.26
CA GLU A 224 -22.88 -11.99 -2.21
C GLU A 224 -21.61 -12.80 -2.03
N ASN A 225 -20.46 -12.11 -1.90
CA ASN A 225 -19.13 -12.73 -1.83
C ASN A 225 -18.52 -12.63 -0.41
N ILE A 226 -19.35 -12.31 0.58
CA ILE A 226 -19.03 -12.19 2.01
C ILE A 226 -20.08 -12.99 2.79
N ALA A 227 -19.65 -13.92 3.66
CA ALA A 227 -20.56 -14.61 4.57
C ALA A 227 -21.02 -13.64 5.67
N GLY A 228 -22.11 -12.93 5.43
CA GLY A 228 -22.71 -11.95 6.32
C GLY A 228 -24.00 -11.37 5.74
N PHE A 229 -24.75 -10.64 6.56
CA PHE A 229 -26.00 -9.97 6.19
C PHE A 229 -26.31 -8.82 7.17
N SER A 230 -27.23 -7.92 6.82
CA SER A 230 -27.70 -6.84 7.71
C SER A 230 -29.23 -6.85 7.86
N GLY A 231 -29.72 -6.10 8.84
CA GLY A 231 -31.16 -5.84 9.01
C GLY A 231 -31.52 -5.39 10.42
N HIS A 232 -32.82 -5.33 10.70
CA HIS A 232 -33.34 -4.94 12.01
C HIS A 232 -33.48 -6.16 12.92
N LEU A 233 -32.85 -6.13 14.10
CA LEU A 233 -32.76 -7.22 15.06
C LEU A 233 -33.44 -6.86 16.39
N SER A 234 -34.20 -7.78 16.98
CA SER A 234 -34.77 -7.64 18.33
C SER A 234 -33.79 -8.11 19.41
N VAL A 235 -34.08 -7.79 20.68
CA VAL A 235 -33.27 -8.24 21.82
C VAL A 235 -33.24 -9.77 21.93
N GLU A 236 -34.37 -10.43 21.64
CA GLU A 236 -34.48 -11.89 21.58
C GLU A 236 -33.66 -12.47 20.40
N GLY A 237 -33.68 -11.81 19.25
CA GLY A 237 -32.86 -12.18 18.09
C GLY A 237 -31.36 -12.07 18.39
N LEU A 238 -30.94 -11.02 19.09
CA LEU A 238 -29.54 -10.85 19.52
C LEU A 238 -29.10 -11.97 20.47
N ALA A 239 -29.95 -12.37 21.41
CA ALA A 239 -29.67 -13.49 22.31
C ALA A 239 -29.48 -14.83 21.55
N ARG A 240 -30.18 -15.05 20.42
CA ARG A 240 -29.92 -16.21 19.55
C ARG A 240 -28.62 -16.08 18.78
N LEU A 241 -28.38 -14.94 18.13
CA LEU A 241 -27.17 -14.73 17.33
C LEU A 241 -25.90 -14.82 18.18
N ALA A 242 -25.90 -14.24 19.39
CA ALA A 242 -24.80 -14.34 20.36
C ALA A 242 -24.56 -15.76 20.91
N ALA A 243 -25.46 -16.72 20.63
CA ALA A 243 -25.27 -18.14 20.93
C ALA A 243 -24.95 -18.99 19.67
N HIS A 244 -25.05 -18.41 18.46
CA HIS A 244 -25.01 -19.18 17.22
C HIS A 244 -23.58 -19.40 16.71
N SER A 245 -23.14 -20.66 16.67
CA SER A 245 -21.73 -21.04 16.46
C SER A 245 -21.08 -20.65 15.11
N SER A 246 -21.87 -20.29 14.09
CA SER A 246 -21.35 -19.77 12.80
C SER A 246 -21.26 -18.23 12.73
N VAL A 247 -21.75 -17.50 13.73
CA VAL A 247 -21.62 -16.04 13.81
C VAL A 247 -20.23 -15.69 14.38
N VAL A 248 -19.67 -14.57 13.94
CA VAL A 248 -18.36 -14.04 14.37
C VAL A 248 -18.53 -12.72 15.12
N ASN A 249 -19.35 -11.82 14.59
CA ASN A 249 -19.61 -10.51 15.17
C ASN A 249 -21.07 -10.08 14.90
N VAL A 250 -21.74 -9.46 15.87
CA VAL A 250 -22.94 -8.64 15.66
C VAL A 250 -22.69 -7.24 16.20
N LYS A 251 -22.74 -6.23 15.31
CA LYS A 251 -22.56 -4.82 15.67
C LYS A 251 -23.66 -3.94 15.07
N PRO A 252 -23.99 -2.77 15.66
CA PRO A 252 -24.91 -1.82 15.05
C PRO A 252 -24.34 -1.21 13.76
N VAL A 253 -25.23 -0.68 12.92
CA VAL A 253 -24.88 0.01 11.68
C VAL A 253 -24.63 1.48 11.95
N MET A 254 -23.42 1.96 11.65
CA MET A 254 -23.11 3.40 11.71
C MET A 254 -23.67 4.16 10.51
N ILE A 255 -23.94 5.45 10.73
CA ILE A 255 -24.28 6.45 9.72
C ILE A 255 -23.00 7.13 9.25
N LEU A 256 -22.93 7.46 7.96
CA LEU A 256 -21.76 7.97 7.28
C LEU A 256 -22.04 9.33 6.66
N GLU A 257 -21.10 10.26 6.80
CA GLU A 257 -21.20 11.65 6.31
C GLU A 257 -20.27 11.92 5.12
N ALA A 258 -20.49 13.07 4.48
CA ALA A 258 -20.00 13.45 3.16
C ALA A 258 -19.14 14.73 3.21
N HIS A 259 -18.31 14.96 2.18
CA HIS A 259 -17.37 16.10 2.10
C HIS A 259 -17.26 16.61 0.65
N LEU A 260 -16.26 17.44 0.29
CA LEU A 260 -16.33 18.21 -0.98
C LEU A 260 -14.92 18.34 -1.73
N ALA A 261 -14.60 19.35 -2.60
CA ALA A 261 -13.49 19.52 -3.65
C ALA A 261 -12.01 19.85 -3.29
N GLN A 262 -11.01 20.16 -4.19
CA GLN A 262 -10.66 20.00 -5.63
C GLN A 262 -9.13 20.18 -5.93
N GLY A 263 -8.63 19.76 -7.11
CA GLY A 263 -7.56 20.47 -7.88
C GLY A 263 -6.74 19.66 -8.91
N ILE A 264 -6.92 19.90 -10.21
CA ILE A 264 -6.22 19.17 -11.32
C ILE A 264 -4.73 19.53 -11.46
N PRO A 265 -4.31 20.82 -11.45
CA PRO A 265 -2.92 21.17 -11.77
C PRO A 265 -1.92 20.68 -10.71
N LEU A 266 -2.29 20.72 -9.43
CA LEU A 266 -1.39 20.37 -8.33
C LEU A 266 -1.00 18.89 -8.35
N ILE A 267 -1.89 17.98 -8.79
CA ILE A 267 -1.53 16.56 -8.96
C ILE A 267 -0.76 16.25 -10.25
N HIS A 268 -0.32 17.29 -11.00
CA HIS A 268 0.40 17.18 -12.27
C HIS A 268 -0.32 16.32 -13.33
N ALA A 269 -1.65 16.34 -13.34
CA ALA A 269 -2.45 15.53 -14.26
C ALA A 269 -2.62 16.19 -15.63
N ASP A 270 -2.47 17.49 -15.73
CA ASP A 270 -2.54 18.29 -16.97
C ASP A 270 -1.66 17.72 -18.11
N THR A 271 -0.45 17.30 -17.75
CA THR A 271 0.63 16.85 -18.64
C THR A 271 0.27 15.55 -19.37
N TYR A 272 -0.44 14.64 -18.71
CA TYR A 272 -0.70 13.29 -19.22
C TYR A 272 -2.17 12.97 -19.46
N ARG A 273 -3.12 13.68 -18.83
CA ARG A 273 -4.55 13.34 -18.98
C ARG A 273 -5.06 13.48 -20.41
N ALA A 274 -4.40 14.24 -21.29
CA ALA A 274 -4.74 14.27 -22.71
C ALA A 274 -4.52 12.91 -23.41
N THR A 275 -3.44 12.22 -23.04
CA THR A 275 -2.98 10.96 -23.65
C THR A 275 -3.51 9.73 -22.91
N TYR A 276 -3.50 9.79 -21.58
CA TYR A 276 -3.89 8.70 -20.68
C TYR A 276 -5.06 9.16 -19.83
N ASN A 277 -6.25 9.13 -20.43
CA ASN A 277 -7.49 9.70 -19.88
C ASN A 277 -8.39 8.65 -19.18
N GLY A 278 -7.91 7.44 -18.92
CA GLY A 278 -8.76 6.36 -18.34
C GLY A 278 -9.54 5.54 -19.38
N GLN A 279 -9.23 5.67 -20.67
CA GLN A 279 -9.83 4.85 -21.73
C GLN A 279 -9.78 3.34 -21.43
N ASN A 280 -10.83 2.63 -21.89
CA ASN A 280 -11.00 1.18 -21.79
C ASN A 280 -11.06 0.65 -20.34
N MET A 281 -11.61 1.44 -19.41
CA MET A 281 -11.95 1.01 -18.05
C MET A 281 -13.07 1.89 -17.47
N ALA A 282 -13.52 1.55 -16.26
CA ALA A 282 -14.45 2.33 -15.48
C ALA A 282 -14.00 2.56 -14.04
N ILE A 283 -14.48 3.68 -13.47
CA ILE A 283 -14.43 4.01 -12.05
C ILE A 283 -15.83 3.79 -11.47
N ALA A 284 -15.94 3.08 -10.37
CA ALA A 284 -17.16 3.05 -9.56
C ALA A 284 -17.15 4.21 -8.55
N ILE A 285 -18.22 4.99 -8.51
CA ILE A 285 -18.42 6.09 -7.57
C ILE A 285 -19.41 5.60 -6.51
N CYS A 286 -18.90 5.37 -5.28
CA CYS A 286 -19.62 4.73 -4.17
C CYS A 286 -20.08 5.81 -3.18
N ASP A 287 -21.29 6.33 -3.41
CA ASP A 287 -21.63 7.71 -3.07
C ASP A 287 -23.16 7.99 -3.07
N THR A 288 -23.64 9.24 -3.09
CA THR A 288 -25.08 9.61 -3.05
C THR A 288 -25.87 9.34 -4.35
N GLY A 289 -25.22 8.70 -5.32
CA GLY A 289 -25.70 8.53 -6.68
C GLY A 289 -25.10 9.54 -7.65
N VAL A 290 -25.35 9.35 -8.95
CA VAL A 290 -24.79 10.20 -10.02
C VAL A 290 -25.90 10.66 -10.96
N ASP A 291 -26.09 11.97 -11.12
CA ASP A 291 -27.05 12.50 -12.09
C ASP A 291 -26.57 12.26 -13.54
N THR A 292 -27.13 11.23 -14.18
CA THR A 292 -26.86 10.89 -15.57
C THR A 292 -27.39 11.90 -16.57
N SER A 293 -28.33 12.77 -16.15
CA SER A 293 -28.88 13.83 -16.99
C SER A 293 -27.90 15.00 -17.17
N HIS A 294 -26.90 15.11 -16.29
CA HIS A 294 -25.87 16.13 -16.39
C HIS A 294 -25.09 16.02 -17.72
N PRO A 295 -24.94 17.11 -18.50
CA PRO A 295 -24.31 17.05 -19.82
C PRO A 295 -22.85 16.60 -19.88
N ARG A 296 -22.13 16.50 -18.74
CA ARG A 296 -20.76 15.91 -18.67
C ARG A 296 -20.73 14.47 -18.13
N LEU A 297 -21.89 13.93 -17.75
CA LEU A 297 -22.11 12.58 -17.23
C LEU A 297 -23.03 11.76 -18.17
N GLY A 298 -23.04 12.15 -19.45
CA GLY A 298 -23.73 11.48 -20.55
C GLY A 298 -25.03 12.15 -21.03
N GLY A 299 -25.58 13.11 -20.28
CA GLY A 299 -26.66 13.99 -20.75
C GLY A 299 -28.00 13.30 -21.05
N GLY A 300 -28.37 12.27 -20.27
CA GLY A 300 -29.59 11.50 -20.54
C GLY A 300 -30.01 10.53 -19.44
N GLY A 301 -30.73 9.47 -19.83
CA GLY A 301 -31.19 8.42 -18.91
C GLY A 301 -30.04 7.55 -18.36
N PHE A 302 -30.42 6.50 -17.63
CA PHE A 302 -29.52 5.50 -17.08
C PHE A 302 -29.83 4.11 -17.65
N PRO A 303 -28.82 3.29 -18.01
CA PRO A 303 -27.43 3.68 -18.27
C PRO A 303 -27.31 4.53 -19.55
N ASN A 304 -26.18 5.20 -19.74
CA ASN A 304 -25.86 5.99 -20.94
C ASN A 304 -24.42 5.76 -21.44
N ALA A 305 -23.97 6.57 -22.39
CA ALA A 305 -22.64 6.46 -23.00
C ALA A 305 -21.46 6.77 -22.06
N LYS A 306 -21.72 7.26 -20.83
CA LYS A 306 -20.73 7.72 -19.86
C LYS A 306 -20.86 6.99 -18.52
N VAL A 307 -22.05 7.04 -17.91
CA VAL A 307 -22.44 6.23 -16.74
C VAL A 307 -23.07 4.95 -17.29
N ILE A 308 -22.27 3.88 -17.40
CA ILE A 308 -22.59 2.70 -18.21
C ILE A 308 -23.33 1.59 -17.45
N GLY A 309 -23.43 1.72 -16.12
CA GLY A 309 -24.08 0.77 -15.22
C GLY A 309 -24.02 1.28 -13.78
N GLY A 310 -24.53 0.49 -12.84
CA GLY A 310 -24.65 0.90 -11.44
C GLY A 310 -25.85 0.28 -10.74
N TYR A 311 -26.02 0.59 -9.46
CA TYR A 311 -27.10 0.09 -8.61
C TYR A 311 -27.25 0.96 -7.35
N ASP A 312 -28.45 1.01 -6.78
CA ASP A 312 -28.71 1.68 -5.51
C ASP A 312 -28.69 0.66 -4.36
N THR A 313 -27.58 0.60 -3.62
CA THR A 313 -27.44 -0.20 -2.40
C THR A 313 -27.82 0.57 -1.13
N GLY A 314 -28.28 1.83 -1.23
CA GLY A 314 -28.81 2.63 -0.13
C GLY A 314 -30.32 2.51 0.05
N ASP A 315 -31.06 2.35 -1.07
CA ASP A 315 -32.51 2.10 -1.15
C ASP A 315 -32.86 0.70 -1.72
N ASN A 316 -31.86 -0.07 -2.16
CA ASN A 316 -31.97 -1.44 -2.69
C ASN A 316 -32.77 -1.58 -4.01
N ASP A 317 -32.49 -0.70 -4.98
CA ASP A 317 -33.08 -0.77 -6.33
C ASP A 317 -32.08 -0.48 -7.48
N ALA A 318 -32.57 -0.46 -8.71
CA ALA A 318 -31.75 -0.42 -9.92
C ALA A 318 -31.48 1.00 -10.47
N ASP A 319 -31.88 2.07 -9.78
CA ASP A 319 -31.76 3.46 -10.24
C ASP A 319 -30.80 4.32 -9.38
N PRO A 320 -29.48 4.25 -9.61
CA PRO A 320 -28.45 4.89 -8.78
C PRO A 320 -28.33 6.42 -8.97
N ARG A 321 -29.44 7.10 -9.29
CA ARG A 321 -29.49 8.54 -9.54
C ARG A 321 -30.03 9.27 -8.31
N PRO A 322 -29.46 10.44 -7.93
CA PRO A 322 -30.09 11.28 -6.93
C PRO A 322 -31.41 11.82 -7.49
N ASN A 323 -32.37 12.10 -6.60
CA ASN A 323 -33.60 12.78 -7.00
C ASN A 323 -33.30 14.19 -7.54
N ALA A 324 -33.74 14.50 -8.77
CA ALA A 324 -33.42 15.74 -9.49
C ALA A 324 -34.02 17.05 -8.92
N THR A 325 -34.39 17.09 -7.64
CA THR A 325 -34.92 18.28 -6.94
C THR A 325 -34.68 18.23 -5.43
N LEU A 326 -34.51 17.04 -4.85
CA LEU A 326 -34.32 16.83 -3.40
C LEU A 326 -33.16 15.89 -3.06
N GLY A 327 -32.51 15.27 -4.04
CA GLY A 327 -31.41 14.33 -3.82
C GLY A 327 -30.10 15.04 -3.53
N GLU A 328 -29.15 14.33 -2.91
CA GLU A 328 -27.87 14.94 -2.53
C GLU A 328 -26.85 14.89 -3.68
N ALA A 329 -26.25 16.04 -3.98
CA ALA A 329 -25.41 16.25 -5.16
C ALA A 329 -24.01 15.63 -5.09
N HIS A 330 -23.52 15.31 -3.89
CA HIS A 330 -22.16 14.86 -3.59
C HIS A 330 -21.57 13.86 -4.61
N GLY A 331 -22.27 12.76 -4.91
CA GLY A 331 -21.78 11.74 -5.84
C GLY A 331 -21.71 12.18 -7.30
N THR A 332 -22.54 13.16 -7.69
CA THR A 332 -22.49 13.82 -9.01
C THR A 332 -21.24 14.70 -9.10
N ALA A 333 -20.91 15.40 -8.02
CA ALA A 333 -19.70 16.21 -7.90
C ALA A 333 -18.41 15.36 -7.87
N CYS A 334 -18.40 14.24 -7.13
CA CYS A 334 -17.30 13.27 -7.14
C CYS A 334 -17.10 12.61 -8.51
N ALA A 335 -18.19 12.21 -9.19
CA ALA A 335 -18.15 11.69 -10.56
C ALA A 335 -17.60 12.71 -11.56
N GLY A 336 -18.04 13.97 -11.44
CA GLY A 336 -17.56 15.10 -12.24
C GLY A 336 -16.06 15.36 -12.12
N ILE A 337 -15.50 15.17 -10.93
CA ILE A 337 -14.06 15.24 -10.63
C ILE A 337 -13.30 14.03 -11.18
N ALA A 338 -13.76 12.81 -10.88
CA ALA A 338 -13.03 11.60 -11.20
C ALA A 338 -12.89 11.41 -12.72
N ALA A 339 -14.02 11.51 -13.45
CA ALA A 339 -14.08 11.15 -14.85
C ALA A 339 -15.09 11.94 -15.71
N GLY A 340 -15.75 13.00 -15.24
CA GLY A 340 -16.70 13.77 -16.06
C GLY A 340 -16.09 14.22 -17.41
N ASP A 341 -16.87 14.18 -18.49
CA ASP A 341 -16.42 14.48 -19.85
C ASP A 341 -15.92 15.95 -19.97
N THR A 342 -15.02 16.23 -20.91
CA THR A 342 -14.43 17.58 -21.04
C THR A 342 -15.46 18.67 -21.28
N GLY A 343 -15.25 19.83 -20.67
CA GLY A 343 -16.09 21.02 -20.81
C GLY A 343 -15.27 22.30 -20.79
N THR A 344 -15.98 23.42 -20.89
CA THR A 344 -15.47 24.80 -20.72
C THR A 344 -16.57 25.69 -20.12
N VAL A 345 -17.31 25.17 -19.14
CA VAL A 345 -18.37 25.92 -18.43
C VAL A 345 -17.74 26.48 -17.17
N GLY A 346 -17.55 27.81 -17.14
CA GLY A 346 -16.63 28.44 -16.19
C GLY A 346 -15.26 27.77 -16.23
N ASP A 347 -14.76 27.37 -15.07
CA ASP A 347 -13.46 26.68 -14.93
C ASP A 347 -13.59 25.15 -14.97
N TYR A 348 -14.77 24.59 -15.28
CA TYR A 348 -14.92 23.13 -15.48
C TYR A 348 -14.21 22.67 -16.76
N ILE A 349 -13.07 22.00 -16.59
CA ILE A 349 -12.21 21.50 -17.67
C ILE A 349 -12.31 19.97 -17.89
N GLY A 350 -13.36 19.31 -17.41
CA GLY A 350 -13.48 17.84 -17.37
C GLY A 350 -12.69 17.21 -16.23
N GLY A 351 -13.10 16.01 -15.80
CA GLY A 351 -12.46 15.25 -14.72
C GLY A 351 -11.03 14.81 -15.03
N VAL A 352 -10.35 14.25 -14.03
CA VAL A 352 -8.95 13.81 -14.16
C VAL A 352 -8.81 12.72 -15.23
N ALA A 353 -9.68 11.70 -15.19
CA ALA A 353 -9.78 10.63 -16.19
C ALA A 353 -11.05 10.75 -17.04
N TYR A 354 -11.20 11.87 -17.76
CA TYR A 354 -12.39 12.16 -18.58
C TYR A 354 -12.70 11.13 -19.68
N GLY A 355 -11.78 10.22 -20.00
CA GLY A 355 -11.98 9.12 -20.97
C GLY A 355 -12.47 7.81 -20.34
N ALA A 356 -12.44 7.69 -19.01
CA ALA A 356 -13.03 6.57 -18.30
C ALA A 356 -14.56 6.57 -18.38
N LYS A 357 -15.14 5.39 -18.17
CA LYS A 357 -16.57 5.22 -17.89
C LYS A 357 -16.83 5.26 -16.39
N LEU A 358 -18.09 5.40 -16.04
CA LEU A 358 -18.55 5.47 -14.66
C LEU A 358 -19.53 4.32 -14.38
N TYR A 359 -19.41 3.71 -13.20
CA TYR A 359 -20.50 3.00 -12.55
C TYR A 359 -21.00 3.85 -11.37
N ALA A 360 -22.30 4.08 -11.30
CA ALA A 360 -22.92 4.83 -10.21
C ALA A 360 -23.40 3.86 -9.13
N ILE A 361 -22.82 3.93 -7.93
CA ILE A 361 -23.19 3.06 -6.82
C ILE A 361 -23.77 3.96 -5.73
N LYS A 362 -25.10 4.06 -5.70
CA LYS A 362 -25.78 4.91 -4.71
C LYS A 362 -25.85 4.15 -3.38
N ILE A 363 -25.22 4.68 -2.34
CA ILE A 363 -25.16 4.11 -0.98
C ILE A 363 -25.95 4.92 0.04
N SER A 364 -26.39 6.14 -0.31
CA SER A 364 -27.21 6.96 0.58
C SER A 364 -28.67 6.51 0.53
N THR A 365 -29.33 6.49 1.69
CA THR A 365 -30.76 6.13 1.77
C THR A 365 -31.62 7.35 1.43
N GLY A 366 -32.47 7.20 0.41
CA GLY A 366 -33.32 8.21 -0.17
C GLY A 366 -32.58 9.49 -0.55
N ASN A 367 -33.16 10.59 -0.09
CA ASN A 367 -32.71 11.96 -0.34
C ASN A 367 -31.89 12.54 0.82
N THR A 368 -31.39 11.70 1.73
CA THR A 368 -30.89 12.19 3.03
C THR A 368 -29.44 12.67 3.01
N GLY A 369 -28.68 12.36 1.95
CA GLY A 369 -27.23 12.54 1.91
C GLY A 369 -26.44 11.63 2.87
N ASN A 370 -27.11 10.79 3.66
CA ASN A 370 -26.50 9.90 4.64
C ASN A 370 -26.45 8.47 4.11
N ALA A 371 -25.33 7.78 4.29
CA ALA A 371 -25.15 6.38 3.93
C ALA A 371 -25.02 5.49 5.18
N THR A 372 -25.25 4.18 5.01
CA THR A 372 -25.06 3.18 6.07
C THR A 372 -23.81 2.33 5.81
N GLU A 373 -23.19 1.79 6.86
CA GLU A 373 -22.11 0.80 6.67
C GLU A 373 -22.56 -0.38 5.78
N ALA A 374 -23.79 -0.85 5.93
CA ALA A 374 -24.31 -2.00 5.19
C ALA A 374 -24.47 -1.69 3.69
N ALA A 375 -25.00 -0.52 3.34
CA ALA A 375 -25.10 -0.04 1.97
C ALA A 375 -23.73 0.13 1.30
N MET A 376 -22.74 0.61 2.06
CA MET A 376 -21.35 0.74 1.61
C MET A 376 -20.71 -0.63 1.34
N ILE A 377 -20.82 -1.59 2.27
CA ILE A 377 -20.29 -2.95 2.11
C ILE A 377 -20.94 -3.64 0.90
N ALA A 378 -22.26 -3.51 0.75
CA ALA A 378 -22.99 -4.01 -0.41
C ALA A 378 -22.52 -3.35 -1.72
N GLY A 379 -22.26 -2.04 -1.72
CA GLY A 379 -21.75 -1.31 -2.89
C GLY A 379 -20.37 -1.77 -3.35
N TRP A 380 -19.44 -2.02 -2.42
CA TRP A 380 -18.11 -2.55 -2.74
C TRP A 380 -18.18 -4.00 -3.24
N ASP A 381 -19.03 -4.85 -2.62
CA ASP A 381 -19.23 -6.24 -3.05
C ASP A 381 -19.94 -6.32 -4.43
N TRP A 382 -20.89 -5.42 -4.70
CA TRP A 382 -21.53 -5.26 -6.00
C TRP A 382 -20.50 -4.96 -7.11
N CYS A 383 -19.53 -4.08 -6.84
CA CYS A 383 -18.45 -3.75 -7.77
C CYS A 383 -17.55 -4.96 -8.09
N VAL A 384 -17.38 -5.89 -7.16
CA VAL A 384 -16.64 -7.14 -7.38
C VAL A 384 -17.45 -8.10 -8.26
N THR A 385 -18.76 -8.22 -8.04
CA THR A 385 -19.64 -9.04 -8.88
C THR A 385 -19.71 -8.51 -10.31
N HIS A 386 -20.02 -7.24 -10.49
CA HIS A 386 -20.32 -6.64 -11.81
C HIS A 386 -19.08 -6.05 -12.51
N GLN A 387 -17.88 -6.34 -12.00
CA GLN A 387 -16.60 -5.81 -12.47
C GLN A 387 -16.40 -5.89 -13.99
N ASN A 388 -16.93 -6.95 -14.62
CA ASN A 388 -16.70 -7.27 -16.04
C ASN A 388 -17.99 -7.32 -16.88
N ASP A 389 -19.12 -6.82 -16.36
CA ASP A 389 -20.41 -6.74 -17.09
C ASP A 389 -20.25 -6.08 -18.46
N ASN A 390 -19.42 -5.04 -18.51
CA ASN A 390 -18.83 -4.55 -19.74
C ASN A 390 -17.32 -4.79 -19.74
N ALA A 391 -16.88 -5.94 -20.28
CA ALA A 391 -15.47 -6.33 -20.37
C ALA A 391 -14.59 -5.39 -21.24
N SER A 392 -15.17 -4.41 -21.95
CA SER A 392 -14.41 -3.34 -22.63
C SER A 392 -14.16 -2.12 -21.73
N TYR A 393 -14.89 -2.01 -20.61
CA TYR A 393 -14.78 -0.97 -19.60
C TYR A 393 -14.92 -1.56 -18.19
N PRO A 394 -14.02 -2.49 -17.79
CA PRO A 394 -14.12 -3.15 -16.48
C PRO A 394 -13.92 -2.15 -15.34
N ILE A 395 -14.54 -2.43 -14.19
CA ILE A 395 -14.33 -1.66 -12.95
C ILE A 395 -12.91 -1.95 -12.45
N MET A 396 -12.06 -0.93 -12.50
CA MET A 396 -10.65 -1.02 -12.06
C MET A 396 -10.34 -0.11 -10.88
N VAL A 397 -11.26 0.80 -10.53
CA VAL A 397 -11.14 1.74 -9.42
C VAL A 397 -12.49 1.87 -8.71
N ILE A 398 -12.50 1.85 -7.38
CA ILE A 398 -13.63 2.27 -6.53
C ILE A 398 -13.21 3.55 -5.81
N SER A 399 -13.98 4.62 -6.01
CA SER A 399 -13.83 5.90 -5.30
C SER A 399 -14.94 6.00 -4.25
N THR A 400 -14.56 6.07 -2.98
CA THR A 400 -15.49 6.19 -1.85
C THR A 400 -15.24 7.47 -1.11
N SER A 401 -16.25 8.32 -0.99
CA SER A 401 -16.10 9.69 -0.50
C SER A 401 -17.06 9.95 0.66
N PHE A 402 -17.16 8.93 1.52
CA PHE A 402 -18.03 8.86 2.68
C PHE A 402 -17.28 8.19 3.83
N GLY A 403 -17.59 8.57 5.07
CA GLY A 403 -17.02 7.93 6.24
C GLY A 403 -17.59 8.37 7.58
N GLY A 404 -16.97 7.89 8.66
CA GLY A 404 -17.33 8.24 10.03
C GLY A 404 -16.45 7.55 11.08
N GLY A 405 -16.66 7.90 12.35
CA GLY A 405 -15.87 7.38 13.47
C GLY A 405 -14.44 7.94 13.56
N ARG A 406 -13.68 7.50 14.56
CA ARG A 406 -12.30 7.96 14.83
C ARG A 406 -11.42 6.78 15.21
N TYR A 407 -10.47 6.43 14.35
CA TYR A 407 -9.57 5.30 14.53
C TYR A 407 -8.11 5.76 14.52
N THR A 408 -7.38 5.51 15.61
CA THR A 408 -5.94 5.82 15.78
C THR A 408 -5.01 4.74 15.23
N SER A 409 -5.58 3.65 14.73
CA SER A 409 -4.91 2.52 14.10
C SER A 409 -5.78 1.93 12.97
N THR A 410 -5.31 0.86 12.34
CA THR A 410 -6.03 0.14 11.28
C THR A 410 -7.25 -0.60 11.82
N CYS A 411 -8.44 -0.25 11.35
CA CYS A 411 -9.74 -0.65 11.93
C CYS A 411 -10.28 -1.99 11.41
N ASP A 412 -9.39 -2.89 10.97
CA ASP A 412 -9.79 -4.11 10.26
C ASP A 412 -10.52 -5.13 11.16
N ALA A 413 -10.22 -5.12 12.47
CA ALA A 413 -10.89 -5.94 13.48
C ALA A 413 -12.29 -5.40 13.85
N ASP A 414 -12.48 -4.08 13.74
CA ASP A 414 -13.72 -3.37 14.11
C ASP A 414 -14.79 -3.45 13.01
N SER A 415 -14.37 -3.75 11.77
CA SER A 415 -15.26 -3.87 10.62
C SER A 415 -14.83 -4.99 9.65
N PRO A 416 -14.78 -6.26 10.10
CA PRO A 416 -14.23 -7.37 9.32
C PRO A 416 -15.01 -7.66 8.04
N ALA A 417 -16.31 -7.33 7.99
CA ALA A 417 -17.10 -7.40 6.76
C ALA A 417 -16.61 -6.40 5.69
N MET A 418 -16.25 -5.18 6.10
CA MET A 418 -15.66 -4.18 5.19
C MET A 418 -14.24 -4.56 4.78
N THR A 419 -13.40 -5.01 5.71
CA THR A 419 -12.08 -5.56 5.40
C THR A 419 -12.18 -6.69 4.37
N THR A 420 -13.20 -7.55 4.49
CA THR A 420 -13.47 -8.63 3.53
C THR A 420 -13.91 -8.09 2.17
N ALA A 421 -14.78 -7.06 2.12
CA ALA A 421 -15.17 -6.39 0.87
C ALA A 421 -13.97 -5.75 0.15
N ALA A 422 -13.14 -5.04 0.91
CA ALA A 422 -11.92 -4.39 0.44
C ALA A 422 -10.89 -5.42 -0.06
N ALA A 423 -10.68 -6.51 0.68
CA ALA A 423 -9.83 -7.64 0.27
C ALA A 423 -10.33 -8.31 -1.01
N ASN A 424 -11.65 -8.55 -1.13
CA ASN A 424 -12.27 -9.11 -2.34
C ASN A 424 -12.01 -8.20 -3.55
N ALA A 425 -12.18 -6.87 -3.40
CA ALA A 425 -11.95 -5.88 -4.46
C ALA A 425 -10.47 -5.83 -4.88
N VAL A 426 -9.55 -5.76 -3.93
CA VAL A 426 -8.10 -5.77 -4.21
C VAL A 426 -7.67 -7.08 -4.88
N ALA A 427 -8.20 -8.23 -4.45
CA ALA A 427 -7.94 -9.54 -5.05
C ALA A 427 -8.53 -9.69 -6.47
N ALA A 428 -9.62 -8.98 -6.78
CA ALA A 428 -10.16 -8.85 -8.14
C ALA A 428 -9.37 -7.86 -9.02
N GLY A 429 -8.34 -7.19 -8.48
CA GLY A 429 -7.52 -6.20 -9.17
C GLY A 429 -8.07 -4.77 -9.16
N ILE A 430 -9.14 -4.51 -8.40
CA ILE A 430 -9.77 -3.20 -8.26
C ILE A 430 -9.00 -2.38 -7.22
N THR A 431 -8.60 -1.16 -7.56
CA THR A 431 -7.99 -0.24 -6.58
C THR A 431 -9.08 0.49 -5.81
N VAL A 432 -9.11 0.36 -4.49
CA VAL A 432 -10.08 1.01 -3.61
C VAL A 432 -9.47 2.27 -2.99
N LEU A 433 -10.16 3.41 -3.05
CA LEU A 433 -9.77 4.66 -2.42
C LEU A 433 -10.89 5.18 -1.50
N ALA A 434 -10.50 5.73 -0.34
CA ALA A 434 -11.42 6.25 0.67
C ALA A 434 -10.91 7.59 1.26
N SER A 435 -11.81 8.56 1.43
CA SER A 435 -11.54 9.85 2.07
C SER A 435 -11.24 9.70 3.57
N SER A 436 -10.17 10.34 4.09
CA SER A 436 -9.77 10.19 5.51
C SER A 436 -10.73 10.84 6.54
N GLY A 437 -11.60 11.75 6.10
CA GLY A 437 -12.57 12.47 6.93
C GLY A 437 -12.18 13.92 7.22
N ASN A 438 -13.15 14.70 7.72
CA ASN A 438 -13.08 16.17 7.83
C ASN A 438 -13.01 16.71 9.29
N ASP A 439 -12.78 15.85 10.29
CA ASP A 439 -12.78 16.24 11.70
C ASP A 439 -11.56 17.08 12.13
N GLY A 440 -10.53 17.18 11.30
CA GLY A 440 -9.26 17.81 11.62
C GLY A 440 -8.43 17.02 12.63
N TYR A 441 -8.59 15.70 12.71
CA TYR A 441 -7.76 14.83 13.53
C TYR A 441 -6.29 14.80 13.09
N CYS A 442 -5.41 14.49 14.04
CA CYS A 442 -3.94 14.57 13.87
C CYS A 442 -3.21 13.25 14.18
N ASP A 443 -3.95 12.27 14.68
CA ASP A 443 -3.51 10.96 15.15
C ASP A 443 -4.39 9.82 14.58
N SER A 444 -5.44 10.16 13.83
CA SER A 444 -6.55 9.26 13.51
C SER A 444 -7.28 9.64 12.23
N MET A 445 -8.06 8.71 11.69
CA MET A 445 -8.92 8.90 10.51
C MET A 445 -10.25 8.16 10.67
N GLY A 446 -11.20 8.44 9.78
CA GLY A 446 -12.49 7.75 9.73
C GLY A 446 -12.43 6.38 9.05
N TRP A 447 -13.43 5.54 9.36
CA TRP A 447 -13.80 4.39 8.54
C TRP A 447 -14.51 4.88 7.26
N PRO A 448 -14.33 4.24 6.08
CA PRO A 448 -13.55 3.03 5.83
C PRO A 448 -12.09 3.31 5.44
N ALA A 449 -11.59 4.54 5.55
CA ALA A 449 -10.19 4.85 5.19
C ALA A 449 -9.17 4.14 6.09
N CYS A 450 -9.52 3.83 7.34
CA CYS A 450 -8.68 3.05 8.26
C CYS A 450 -8.55 1.55 7.94
N ILE A 451 -9.22 1.04 6.88
CA ILE A 451 -9.15 -0.38 6.45
C ILE A 451 -7.89 -0.61 5.62
N THR A 452 -7.04 -1.58 5.98
CA THR A 452 -5.70 -1.73 5.34
C THR A 452 -5.74 -1.99 3.84
N HIS A 453 -6.83 -2.53 3.30
CA HIS A 453 -6.99 -2.77 1.87
C HIS A 453 -7.51 -1.57 1.06
N ALA A 454 -7.97 -0.49 1.71
CA ALA A 454 -8.25 0.78 1.05
C ALA A 454 -6.99 1.66 0.98
N ILE A 455 -6.90 2.54 -0.02
CA ILE A 455 -5.94 3.64 -0.04
C ILE A 455 -6.62 4.86 0.60
N SER A 456 -6.07 5.31 1.73
CA SER A 456 -6.60 6.42 2.53
C SER A 456 -6.12 7.77 2.01
N VAL A 457 -7.06 8.69 1.76
CA VAL A 457 -6.79 9.94 1.02
C VAL A 457 -7.16 11.18 1.85
N GLY A 458 -6.14 11.93 2.26
CA GLY A 458 -6.27 13.23 2.91
C GLY A 458 -6.23 14.41 1.93
N ALA A 459 -6.52 15.61 2.44
CA ALA A 459 -6.76 16.82 1.66
C ALA A 459 -5.64 17.90 1.79
N VAL A 460 -5.16 18.43 0.66
CA VAL A 460 -4.31 19.63 0.58
C VAL A 460 -4.91 20.70 -0.33
N TYR A 461 -4.75 21.98 -0.04
CA TYR A 461 -5.20 23.04 -0.97
C TYR A 461 -4.44 23.00 -2.30
N ASP A 462 -5.13 23.31 -3.40
CA ASP A 462 -4.55 23.43 -4.75
C ASP A 462 -3.76 24.74 -4.93
N ALA A 463 -4.24 25.81 -4.31
CA ALA A 463 -3.74 27.18 -4.44
C ALA A 463 -3.95 27.99 -3.14
N ASN A 464 -3.54 29.27 -3.14
CA ASN A 464 -4.02 30.24 -2.17
C ASN A 464 -5.31 30.88 -2.71
N VAL A 465 -6.45 30.49 -2.12
CA VAL A 465 -7.79 31.00 -2.40
C VAL A 465 -8.33 31.90 -1.27
N GLY A 466 -7.46 32.33 -0.35
CA GLY A 466 -7.81 33.12 0.84
C GLY A 466 -7.88 32.30 2.12
N THR A 467 -8.75 32.71 3.06
CA THR A 467 -8.93 32.04 4.37
C THR A 467 -10.30 31.38 4.44
N GLY A 468 -10.32 30.06 4.55
CA GLY A 468 -11.54 29.29 4.83
C GLY A 468 -11.89 29.32 6.32
N ASN A 469 -13.13 29.00 6.68
CA ASN A 469 -13.56 28.84 8.07
C ASN A 469 -14.21 27.47 8.22
N TRP A 470 -13.42 26.47 8.59
CA TRP A 470 -13.82 25.07 8.48
C TRP A 470 -14.26 24.50 9.80
N CYS A 471 -15.39 23.81 9.82
CA CYS A 471 -15.81 23.03 10.97
C CYS A 471 -14.82 21.88 11.21
N VAL A 472 -14.47 21.65 12.48
CA VAL A 472 -13.59 20.57 12.93
C VAL A 472 -14.13 19.99 14.23
N SER A 473 -13.65 18.82 14.65
CA SER A 473 -14.04 18.18 15.90
C SER A 473 -13.48 18.91 17.13
N GLY A 474 -14.16 18.75 18.27
CA GLY A 474 -13.68 19.15 19.58
C GLY A 474 -12.31 18.55 19.94
N ASP A 475 -11.95 17.40 19.35
CA ASP A 475 -10.68 16.72 19.58
C ASP A 475 -9.56 17.10 18.58
N SER A 476 -9.86 17.89 17.54
CA SER A 476 -8.83 18.32 16.56
C SER A 476 -7.66 19.04 17.26
N CYS A 477 -6.42 18.68 16.92
CA CYS A 477 -5.23 19.29 17.54
C CYS A 477 -4.89 20.68 16.98
N HIS A 478 -5.64 21.20 15.99
CA HIS A 478 -5.27 22.44 15.30
C HIS A 478 -5.14 23.63 16.28
N PRO A 479 -3.99 24.34 16.33
CA PRO A 479 -3.74 25.35 17.35
C PRO A 479 -4.71 26.54 17.29
N ASP A 480 -5.07 27.00 16.09
CA ASP A 480 -6.01 28.14 15.90
C ASP A 480 -7.50 27.77 16.01
N LYS A 481 -7.85 26.58 16.52
CA LYS A 481 -9.23 26.12 16.66
C LYS A 481 -10.02 26.96 17.67
N GLN A 482 -11.20 27.43 17.25
CA GLN A 482 -12.05 28.35 18.00
C GLN A 482 -13.48 27.81 18.17
N PRO A 483 -14.16 28.09 19.29
CA PRO A 483 -15.54 27.67 19.49
C PRO A 483 -16.51 28.54 18.66
N THR A 484 -17.54 27.93 18.10
CA THR A 484 -18.58 28.62 17.30
C THR A 484 -19.93 27.94 17.43
N VAL A 485 -21.00 28.69 17.14
CA VAL A 485 -22.37 28.15 16.98
C VAL A 485 -22.71 27.86 15.50
N GLY A 486 -21.79 28.13 14.58
CA GLY A 486 -21.98 27.92 13.13
C GLY A 486 -21.60 26.52 12.63
N CYS A 487 -21.06 25.66 13.50
CA CYS A 487 -20.63 24.30 13.17
C CYS A 487 -21.33 23.29 14.08
N PRO A 488 -21.82 22.13 13.57
CA PRO A 488 -22.46 21.10 14.39
C PRO A 488 -21.60 20.59 15.54
N SER A 489 -20.29 20.49 15.32
CA SER A 489 -19.27 20.12 16.32
C SER A 489 -19.05 21.16 17.43
N GLY A 490 -19.52 22.39 17.24
CA GLY A 490 -19.23 23.54 18.12
C GLY A 490 -17.86 24.19 17.90
N TRP A 491 -17.06 23.75 16.93
CA TRP A 491 -15.69 24.25 16.69
C TRP A 491 -15.38 24.50 15.22
N TYR A 492 -14.54 25.50 14.95
CA TYR A 492 -14.02 25.80 13.61
C TYR A 492 -12.55 26.23 13.64
N VAL A 493 -11.90 26.26 12.47
CA VAL A 493 -10.57 26.82 12.25
C VAL A 493 -10.62 27.88 11.16
N PRO A 494 -10.12 29.11 11.39
CA PRO A 494 -9.83 30.08 10.33
C PRO A 494 -8.52 29.70 9.64
N ASP A 495 -8.61 29.08 8.47
CA ASP A 495 -7.51 28.39 7.80
C ASP A 495 -7.01 29.15 6.55
N PRO A 496 -5.84 29.81 6.60
CA PRO A 496 -5.26 30.46 5.42
C PRO A 496 -4.69 29.40 4.46
N SER A 497 -5.29 29.32 3.27
CA SER A 497 -4.93 28.39 2.20
C SER A 497 -3.62 28.76 1.50
N ALA A 498 -2.91 27.74 1.03
CA ALA A 498 -1.75 27.83 0.16
C ALA A 498 -1.54 26.47 -0.53
N ALA A 499 -1.06 26.46 -1.77
CA ALA A 499 -0.76 25.23 -2.50
C ALA A 499 0.07 24.25 -1.64
N ASP A 500 -0.26 22.95 -1.73
CA ASP A 500 0.34 21.87 -0.94
C ASP A 500 0.16 21.95 0.60
N LYS A 501 -0.55 22.95 1.14
CA LYS A 501 -0.86 22.97 2.58
C LYS A 501 -1.99 21.99 2.89
N VAL A 502 -1.78 21.07 3.84
CA VAL A 502 -2.84 20.19 4.38
C VAL A 502 -3.95 21.06 4.99
N THR A 503 -5.20 20.76 4.67
CA THR A 503 -6.34 21.56 5.12
C THR A 503 -6.62 21.33 6.61
N ALA A 504 -7.17 22.32 7.31
CA ALA A 504 -7.47 22.20 8.73
C ALA A 504 -8.42 21.03 9.03
N TYR A 505 -9.39 20.77 8.16
CA TYR A 505 -10.33 19.64 8.27
C TYR A 505 -9.74 18.27 7.94
N SER A 506 -8.70 18.16 7.10
CA SER A 506 -8.18 16.84 6.69
C SER A 506 -7.77 15.99 7.90
N ASN A 507 -8.36 14.82 8.08
CA ASN A 507 -7.87 13.86 9.06
C ASN A 507 -6.49 13.32 8.63
N SER A 508 -5.53 13.39 9.55
CA SER A 508 -4.14 12.98 9.38
C SER A 508 -3.77 11.94 10.44
N ALA A 509 -3.06 10.89 10.02
CA ALA A 509 -2.59 9.82 10.91
C ALA A 509 -1.26 9.22 10.41
N SER A 510 -0.53 8.54 11.29
CA SER A 510 0.74 7.87 10.96
C SER A 510 0.59 6.80 9.87
N PHE A 511 -0.60 6.23 9.72
CA PHE A 511 -0.97 5.19 8.76
C PHE A 511 -1.81 5.70 7.57
N LEU A 512 -2.00 7.02 7.41
CA LEU A 512 -2.53 7.62 6.17
C LEU A 512 -1.64 7.23 4.97
N ASP A 513 -2.21 7.00 3.79
CA ASP A 513 -1.43 6.66 2.59
C ASP A 513 -0.92 7.91 1.87
N ILE A 514 -1.86 8.74 1.42
CA ILE A 514 -1.60 9.82 0.46
C ILE A 514 -2.40 11.08 0.77
N PHE A 515 -1.89 12.21 0.28
CA PHE A 515 -2.68 13.43 0.10
C PHE A 515 -3.12 13.57 -1.36
N ALA A 516 -4.22 14.27 -1.61
CA ALA A 516 -4.62 14.71 -2.93
C ALA A 516 -5.32 16.08 -2.86
N SER A 517 -5.46 16.72 -4.02
CA SER A 517 -5.85 18.12 -4.08
C SER A 517 -7.30 18.37 -3.67
N SER A 518 -7.48 19.39 -2.84
CA SER A 518 -8.66 19.65 -2.04
C SER A 518 -8.86 21.12 -1.63
N ASN A 519 -9.33 22.02 -2.52
CA ASN A 519 -10.44 22.94 -2.16
C ASN A 519 -11.19 23.49 -3.41
N ASN A 520 -12.33 24.17 -3.22
CA ASN A 520 -13.14 24.91 -4.21
C ASN A 520 -13.28 24.24 -5.60
N ALA A 521 -14.28 23.38 -5.82
CA ALA A 521 -14.48 22.82 -7.14
C ALA A 521 -14.90 23.87 -8.15
N TYR A 522 -14.52 23.66 -9.41
CA TYR A 522 -15.53 23.68 -10.45
C TYR A 522 -15.87 22.24 -10.83
N THR A 523 -17.06 21.73 -10.48
CA THR A 523 -17.48 20.34 -10.79
C THR A 523 -18.95 20.24 -11.15
N CYS A 524 -19.39 19.07 -11.60
CA CYS A 524 -20.78 18.78 -11.97
C CYS A 524 -21.70 18.82 -10.74
N ASP A 525 -22.89 19.39 -10.89
CA ASP A 525 -23.98 19.34 -9.92
C ASP A 525 -25.19 18.61 -10.52
N ILE A 526 -26.24 18.38 -9.72
CA ILE A 526 -27.55 17.91 -10.20
C ILE A 526 -28.15 18.99 -11.10
N VAL A 527 -28.66 18.60 -12.28
CA VAL A 527 -29.16 19.54 -13.30
C VAL A 527 -30.30 20.41 -12.76
N GLY A 528 -30.21 21.72 -12.97
CA GLY A 528 -31.22 22.69 -12.56
C GLY A 528 -31.13 23.11 -11.10
N VAL A 529 -32.15 22.82 -10.29
CA VAL A 529 -32.34 23.42 -8.94
C VAL A 529 -32.35 22.41 -7.80
N GLY A 530 -31.94 21.16 -8.07
CA GLY A 530 -31.80 20.11 -7.07
C GLY A 530 -30.39 19.98 -6.49
N GLY A 531 -29.46 20.80 -6.95
CA GLY A 531 -28.04 20.76 -6.56
C GLY A 531 -27.69 21.57 -5.32
N TYR A 532 -26.39 21.69 -5.07
CA TYR A 532 -25.84 22.67 -4.12
C TYR A 532 -26.03 24.10 -4.63
N ASP A 533 -25.87 24.28 -5.94
CA ASP A 533 -26.13 25.53 -6.64
C ASP A 533 -27.42 25.46 -7.49
N THR A 534 -27.92 26.60 -7.95
CA THR A 534 -29.16 26.68 -8.78
C THR A 534 -28.92 26.45 -10.27
N GLY A 535 -27.85 25.72 -10.60
CA GLY A 535 -27.50 25.32 -11.95
C GLY A 535 -26.49 24.17 -11.93
N ASP A 536 -26.24 23.62 -13.10
CA ASP A 536 -25.59 22.31 -13.34
C ASP A 536 -24.14 22.12 -12.81
N TYR A 537 -23.56 23.07 -12.07
CA TYR A 537 -22.19 23.03 -11.56
C TYR A 537 -22.04 23.74 -10.21
N ASP A 538 -21.35 23.09 -9.26
CA ASP A 538 -20.91 23.69 -7.98
C ASP A 538 -19.52 24.33 -8.14
N LEU A 539 -19.36 25.48 -7.49
CA LEU A 539 -18.21 26.38 -7.47
C LEU A 539 -17.40 26.35 -6.15
N THR A 540 -17.90 25.62 -5.14
CA THR A 540 -17.55 25.80 -3.73
C THR A 540 -17.42 24.53 -2.90
N PHE A 541 -17.70 23.36 -3.47
CA PHE A 541 -17.27 22.05 -2.98
C PHE A 541 -15.81 22.21 -2.39
N GLY A 542 -15.48 21.81 -1.14
CA GLY A 542 -14.11 21.65 -0.56
C GLY A 542 -13.94 20.54 0.52
N GLY A 543 -13.08 19.52 0.36
CA GLY A 543 -13.01 18.36 1.30
C GLY A 543 -12.19 17.11 0.92
N THR A 544 -12.07 16.16 1.87
CA THR A 544 -11.39 14.86 1.60
C THR A 544 -12.14 13.97 0.57
N SER A 545 -13.45 14.16 0.41
CA SER A 545 -14.29 13.54 -0.63
C SER A 545 -14.00 13.98 -2.06
N ALA A 546 -13.08 14.92 -2.27
CA ALA A 546 -12.54 15.17 -3.59
C ALA A 546 -11.10 14.79 -3.73
N ALA A 547 -10.30 14.94 -2.67
CA ALA A 547 -8.98 14.33 -2.63
C ALA A 547 -9.08 12.85 -3.08
N CYS A 548 -10.09 12.12 -2.60
CA CYS A 548 -10.41 10.76 -3.02
C CYS A 548 -10.64 10.60 -4.56
N PRO A 549 -11.65 11.20 -5.23
CA PRO A 549 -11.84 11.09 -6.67
C PRO A 549 -10.75 11.79 -7.51
N TYR A 550 -9.98 12.74 -6.95
CA TYR A 550 -8.73 13.22 -7.56
C TYR A 550 -7.72 12.09 -7.67
N ALA A 551 -7.48 11.38 -6.56
CA ALA A 551 -6.64 10.21 -6.54
C ALA A 551 -7.24 9.07 -7.41
N ALA A 552 -8.55 8.83 -7.39
CA ALA A 552 -9.19 7.76 -8.17
C ALA A 552 -9.11 8.01 -9.68
N GLY A 553 -9.35 9.25 -10.13
CA GLY A 553 -9.13 9.67 -11.51
C GLY A 553 -7.66 9.64 -11.91
N ALA A 554 -6.74 10.00 -11.01
CA ALA A 554 -5.31 9.84 -11.23
C ALA A 554 -4.90 8.36 -11.36
N VAL A 555 -5.49 7.46 -10.55
CA VAL A 555 -5.29 6.01 -10.67
C VAL A 555 -5.84 5.49 -12.00
N ALA A 556 -7.02 5.92 -12.44
CA ALA A 556 -7.56 5.50 -13.74
C ALA A 556 -6.69 5.98 -14.92
N ALA A 557 -6.14 7.20 -14.84
CA ALA A 557 -5.16 7.70 -15.80
C ALA A 557 -3.84 6.92 -15.77
N LEU A 558 -3.29 6.63 -14.58
CA LEU A 558 -2.09 5.82 -14.38
C LEU A 558 -2.28 4.38 -14.90
N GLN A 559 -3.44 3.78 -14.66
CA GLN A 559 -3.79 2.44 -15.14
C GLN A 559 -3.97 2.41 -16.66
N SER A 560 -4.55 3.46 -17.24
CA SER A 560 -4.63 3.65 -18.70
C SER A 560 -3.24 3.77 -19.33
N ALA A 561 -2.32 4.52 -18.69
CA ALA A 561 -0.92 4.61 -19.09
C ALA A 561 -0.20 3.25 -18.97
N ALA A 562 -0.35 2.54 -17.84
CA ALA A 562 0.23 1.22 -17.64
C ALA A 562 -0.27 0.21 -18.69
N LYS A 563 -1.57 0.21 -19.00
CA LYS A 563 -2.16 -0.64 -20.03
C LYS A 563 -1.62 -0.36 -21.43
N ALA A 564 -1.36 0.91 -21.76
CA ALA A 564 -0.76 1.32 -23.02
C ALA A 564 0.75 1.03 -23.12
N VAL A 565 1.50 1.22 -22.03
CA VAL A 565 2.97 1.09 -21.99
C VAL A 565 3.43 -0.36 -21.78
N THR A 566 2.72 -1.13 -20.95
CA THR A 566 3.13 -2.50 -20.52
C THR A 566 2.26 -3.61 -21.12
N GLY A 567 1.10 -3.27 -21.69
CA GLY A 567 0.09 -4.23 -22.15
C GLY A 567 -0.87 -4.73 -21.05
N TYR A 568 -0.62 -4.42 -19.77
CA TYR A 568 -1.41 -4.89 -18.62
C TYR A 568 -1.82 -3.74 -17.69
N TYR A 569 -2.89 -3.94 -16.91
CA TYR A 569 -3.18 -3.07 -15.78
C TYR A 569 -2.27 -3.45 -14.60
N LEU A 570 -1.90 -2.46 -13.79
CA LEU A 570 -1.19 -2.65 -12.53
C LEU A 570 -2.08 -3.36 -11.50
N THR A 571 -1.48 -4.13 -10.60
CA THR A 571 -2.18 -4.55 -9.38
C THR A 571 -2.39 -3.37 -8.44
N PRO A 572 -3.41 -3.38 -7.55
CA PRO A 572 -3.61 -2.32 -6.56
C PRO A 572 -2.38 -2.08 -5.66
N ALA A 573 -1.59 -3.12 -5.38
CA ALA A 573 -0.32 -2.99 -4.65
C ALA A 573 0.73 -2.19 -5.44
N GLN A 574 0.84 -2.41 -6.75
CA GLN A 574 1.72 -1.62 -7.63
C GLN A 574 1.24 -0.18 -7.79
N VAL A 575 -0.09 0.05 -7.85
CA VAL A 575 -0.66 1.40 -7.81
C VAL A 575 -0.30 2.12 -6.50
N ARG A 576 -0.57 1.51 -5.34
CA ARG A 576 -0.24 2.07 -4.03
C ARG A 576 1.26 2.36 -3.89
N SER A 577 2.11 1.44 -4.36
CA SER A 577 3.56 1.60 -4.37
C SER A 577 4.00 2.79 -5.25
N LEU A 578 3.46 2.94 -6.46
CA LEU A 578 3.77 4.08 -7.33
C LEU A 578 3.31 5.40 -6.72
N LEU A 579 2.07 5.50 -6.23
CA LEU A 579 1.58 6.71 -5.57
C LEU A 579 2.45 7.09 -4.36
N ALA A 580 2.83 6.12 -3.53
CA ALA A 580 3.65 6.34 -2.35
C ALA A 580 5.12 6.69 -2.65
N THR A 581 5.68 6.22 -3.77
CA THR A 581 7.11 6.43 -4.14
C THR A 581 7.35 7.56 -5.13
N THR A 582 6.29 8.07 -5.78
CA THR A 582 6.38 9.13 -6.79
C THR A 582 5.61 10.41 -6.43
N GLY A 583 4.75 10.38 -5.42
CA GLY A 583 4.09 11.58 -4.89
C GLY A 583 5.04 12.53 -4.14
N ASP A 584 4.69 13.81 -4.12
CA ASP A 584 5.51 14.87 -3.52
C ASP A 584 5.33 14.86 -1.99
N PRO A 585 6.40 14.86 -1.17
CA PRO A 585 6.29 14.68 0.27
C PRO A 585 5.77 15.95 0.97
N ILE A 586 4.51 15.92 1.42
CA ILE A 586 3.84 17.04 2.09
C ILE A 586 3.71 16.76 3.60
N THR A 587 4.09 17.74 4.42
CA THR A 587 3.93 17.69 5.88
C THR A 587 2.72 18.51 6.33
N ASP A 588 1.89 17.94 7.20
CA ASP A 588 0.76 18.65 7.81
C ASP A 588 1.25 19.81 8.71
N THR A 589 0.57 20.95 8.66
CA THR A 589 0.87 22.08 9.55
C THR A 589 0.31 21.92 10.97
N LYS A 590 -0.62 20.98 11.18
CA LYS A 590 -1.19 20.63 12.50
C LYS A 590 -0.27 19.72 13.32
N VAL A 591 0.45 18.82 12.65
CA VAL A 591 1.18 17.70 13.25
C VAL A 591 2.33 17.27 12.33
N ALA A 592 3.44 16.80 12.88
CA ALA A 592 4.65 16.46 12.12
C ALA A 592 4.55 15.12 11.33
N ILE A 593 3.45 14.93 10.60
CA ILE A 593 3.19 13.78 9.74
C ILE A 593 3.41 14.20 8.28
N THR A 594 4.34 13.54 7.60
CA THR A 594 4.62 13.73 6.17
C THR A 594 4.04 12.58 5.37
N LYS A 595 3.25 12.88 4.32
CA LYS A 595 2.71 11.89 3.37
C LYS A 595 2.83 12.37 1.92
N PRO A 596 3.00 11.45 0.96
CA PRO A 596 3.10 11.81 -0.46
C PRO A 596 1.76 12.32 -0.99
N ARG A 597 1.75 13.53 -1.56
CA ARG A 597 0.64 14.03 -2.37
C ARG A 597 0.74 13.46 -3.78
N VAL A 598 -0.36 12.98 -4.35
CA VAL A 598 -0.40 12.42 -5.71
C VAL A 598 0.34 13.32 -6.72
N ASN A 599 1.24 12.72 -7.48
CA ASN A 599 1.93 13.34 -8.62
C ASN A 599 1.79 12.38 -9.82
N LEU A 600 0.76 12.60 -10.64
CA LEU A 600 0.42 11.69 -11.74
C LEU A 600 1.52 11.66 -12.81
N ALA A 601 2.18 12.79 -13.07
CA ALA A 601 3.30 12.87 -13.98
C ALA A 601 4.49 12.01 -13.52
N ALA A 602 4.85 12.07 -12.24
CA ALA A 602 5.90 11.22 -11.68
C ALA A 602 5.51 9.73 -11.69
N ALA A 603 4.26 9.41 -11.33
CA ALA A 603 3.75 8.03 -11.34
C ALA A 603 3.78 7.39 -12.74
N ILE A 604 3.34 8.13 -13.77
CA ILE A 604 3.35 7.65 -15.17
C ILE A 604 4.79 7.52 -15.70
N ASN A 605 5.69 8.45 -15.37
CA ASN A 605 7.11 8.32 -15.72
C ASN A 605 7.79 7.14 -15.00
N GLY A 606 7.31 6.76 -13.81
CA GLY A 606 7.78 5.58 -13.07
C GLY A 606 7.54 4.24 -13.79
N LEU A 607 6.57 4.15 -14.71
CA LEU A 607 6.23 2.93 -15.45
C LEU A 607 7.38 2.40 -16.33
N GLY A 608 8.36 3.23 -16.68
CA GLY A 608 9.56 2.84 -17.43
C GLY A 608 10.72 2.28 -16.59
N GLY A 609 10.57 2.25 -15.26
CA GLY A 609 11.51 1.62 -14.34
C GLY A 609 11.27 0.11 -14.18
N PRO A 610 12.13 -0.61 -13.43
CA PRO A 610 11.79 -1.95 -12.96
C PRO A 610 10.62 -1.83 -11.96
N ILE A 611 9.40 -2.07 -12.42
CA ILE A 611 8.21 -2.12 -11.57
C ILE A 611 8.46 -3.16 -10.46
N PRO A 612 8.31 -2.82 -9.17
CA PRO A 612 8.51 -3.80 -8.11
C PRO A 612 7.52 -4.95 -8.27
N THR A 613 8.03 -6.18 -8.25
CA THR A 613 7.21 -7.39 -8.12
C THR A 613 6.38 -7.25 -6.85
N PRO A 614 5.06 -7.49 -6.89
CA PRO A 614 4.23 -7.31 -5.70
C PRO A 614 4.64 -8.31 -4.62
N THR A 615 5.14 -7.79 -3.50
CA THR A 615 5.08 -8.48 -2.21
C THR A 615 3.60 -8.87 -1.97
N PRO A 616 3.29 -10.09 -1.48
CA PRO A 616 1.94 -10.41 -1.06
C PRO A 616 1.44 -9.43 0.01
N PRO A 617 0.11 -9.29 0.22
CA PRO A 617 -0.42 -8.49 1.31
C PRO A 617 0.22 -8.91 2.64
N PRO A 618 0.55 -7.96 3.54
CA PRO A 618 1.18 -8.29 4.80
C PRO A 618 0.19 -9.09 5.68
N THR A 619 0.36 -10.41 5.71
CA THR A 619 -0.04 -11.20 6.89
C THR A 619 0.62 -10.55 8.10
N VAL A 620 -0.13 -10.26 9.15
CA VAL A 620 0.32 -9.43 10.27
C VAL A 620 1.45 -10.13 11.06
N THR A 621 2.68 -9.86 10.65
CA THR A 621 3.86 -9.93 11.51
C THR A 621 3.98 -8.56 12.20
N PRO A 622 4.03 -8.48 13.53
CA PRO A 622 4.15 -7.20 14.23
C PRO A 622 5.44 -6.49 13.78
N SER A 623 5.32 -5.20 13.43
CA SER A 623 6.50 -4.36 13.23
C SER A 623 7.12 -4.10 14.59
N PRO A 624 8.45 -4.25 14.78
CA PRO A 624 9.08 -3.98 16.06
C PRO A 624 8.85 -2.52 16.48
N THR A 625 8.48 -2.34 17.74
CA THR A 625 8.25 -1.02 18.36
C THR A 625 9.57 -0.23 18.39
N PRO A 626 9.55 1.12 18.23
CA PRO A 626 10.77 1.92 18.29
C PRO A 626 11.47 1.78 19.64
N SER A 627 12.68 1.22 19.64
CA SER A 627 13.46 0.96 20.86
C SER A 627 13.69 2.23 21.70
N GLU A 628 13.12 2.26 22.90
CA GLU A 628 13.34 3.35 23.88
C GLU A 628 14.75 3.34 24.52
N CYS A 629 15.62 2.40 24.14
CA CYS A 629 16.88 2.12 24.83
C CYS A 629 18.12 2.31 23.93
N PRO A 630 18.52 3.57 23.63
CA PRO A 630 19.75 3.84 22.90
C PRO A 630 20.97 3.38 23.71
N ASN A 631 21.77 2.47 23.11
CA ASN A 631 22.91 1.78 23.74
C ASN A 631 22.52 0.77 24.84
N ASN A 632 21.40 0.06 24.67
CA ASN A 632 21.09 -1.13 25.46
C ASN A 632 22.24 -2.15 25.43
N VAL A 633 22.60 -2.72 26.58
CA VAL A 633 23.62 -3.79 26.68
C VAL A 633 23.03 -5.20 26.81
N VAL A 634 21.70 -5.32 26.80
CA VAL A 634 20.96 -6.59 26.80
C VAL A 634 20.77 -7.08 25.36
N SER A 635 21.19 -8.31 25.07
CA SER A 635 20.84 -9.02 23.82
C SER A 635 19.39 -9.50 23.87
N ASP A 636 18.69 -9.44 22.74
CA ASP A 636 17.27 -9.82 22.60
C ASP A 636 16.36 -9.32 23.75
N PRO A 637 16.21 -7.99 23.91
CA PRO A 637 15.54 -7.39 25.06
C PRO A 637 14.02 -7.62 25.14
N GLY A 638 13.39 -8.02 24.04
CA GLY A 638 11.97 -8.39 23.95
C GLY A 638 11.74 -9.88 23.68
N PHE A 639 12.75 -10.72 23.89
CA PHE A 639 12.66 -12.19 23.75
C PHE A 639 12.26 -12.71 22.35
N GLU A 640 12.40 -11.88 21.31
CA GLU A 640 11.94 -12.14 19.94
C GLU A 640 12.74 -13.22 19.20
N ALA A 641 13.89 -13.66 19.73
CA ALA A 641 14.56 -14.87 19.26
C ALA A 641 13.77 -16.15 19.61
N GLY A 642 12.88 -16.07 20.60
CA GLY A 642 12.03 -17.16 21.06
C GLY A 642 12.77 -18.29 21.78
N THR A 643 12.07 -19.41 22.00
CA THR A 643 12.62 -20.63 22.62
C THR A 643 12.84 -21.75 21.56
N PRO A 644 13.96 -22.50 21.58
CA PRO A 644 15.10 -22.34 22.49
C PRO A 644 15.96 -21.12 22.15
N SER A 645 16.18 -20.23 23.13
CA SER A 645 16.85 -18.94 22.88
C SER A 645 18.37 -19.10 22.68
N THR A 646 18.95 -18.24 21.84
CA THR A 646 20.41 -18.12 21.68
C THR A 646 21.05 -17.08 22.59
N GLU A 647 20.25 -16.12 23.08
CA GLU A 647 20.73 -14.97 23.86
C GLU A 647 20.42 -15.11 25.35
N TRP A 648 19.30 -15.77 25.70
CA TRP A 648 18.87 -16.02 27.07
C TRP A 648 19.06 -17.50 27.45
N THR A 649 19.66 -17.75 28.62
CA THR A 649 19.57 -19.07 29.26
C THR A 649 18.26 -19.13 30.04
N GLU A 650 17.39 -20.07 29.68
CA GLU A 650 16.00 -20.15 30.14
C GLU A 650 15.73 -21.44 30.94
N SER A 651 14.79 -21.39 31.88
CA SER A 651 14.34 -22.56 32.64
C SER A 651 12.95 -22.36 33.25
N SER A 652 12.10 -23.39 33.24
CA SER A 652 10.87 -23.48 34.05
C SER A 652 10.65 -24.92 34.50
N THR A 653 10.29 -25.09 35.77
CA THR A 653 10.13 -26.40 36.41
C THR A 653 8.95 -27.21 35.84
N ASN A 654 7.89 -26.52 35.37
CA ASN A 654 6.69 -27.17 34.81
C ASN A 654 6.63 -27.12 33.28
N PHE A 655 7.26 -26.12 32.66
CA PHE A 655 7.10 -25.83 31.22
C PHE A 655 8.40 -25.90 30.40
N GLY A 656 9.56 -26.10 31.04
CA GLY A 656 10.87 -26.08 30.40
C GLY A 656 11.43 -24.67 30.18
N THR A 657 10.58 -23.73 29.76
CA THR A 657 10.87 -22.29 29.57
C THR A 657 9.71 -21.41 30.05
N PRO A 658 9.95 -20.17 30.51
CA PRO A 658 8.95 -19.13 30.68
C PRO A 658 8.70 -18.28 29.40
N LEU A 659 9.46 -18.47 28.32
CA LEU A 659 9.29 -17.69 27.09
C LEU A 659 8.06 -18.15 26.30
N CYS A 660 7.13 -17.23 26.09
CA CYS A 660 5.80 -17.50 25.57
C CYS A 660 5.43 -16.61 24.38
N THR A 661 4.51 -17.12 23.55
CA THR A 661 3.72 -16.34 22.58
C THR A 661 2.23 -16.58 22.85
N ILE A 662 1.36 -15.72 22.33
CA ILE A 662 -0.10 -15.92 22.40
C ILE A 662 -0.50 -17.26 21.76
N ASN A 663 0.21 -17.70 20.73
CA ASN A 663 -0.06 -18.95 20.01
C ASN A 663 0.46 -20.21 20.71
N THR A 664 1.49 -20.10 21.57
CA THR A 664 2.08 -21.25 22.29
C THR A 664 1.53 -21.43 23.70
N CYS A 665 1.28 -20.33 24.42
CA CYS A 665 0.85 -20.36 25.82
C CYS A 665 -0.57 -19.79 26.05
N GLY A 666 -1.10 -19.01 25.10
CA GLY A 666 -2.23 -18.11 25.35
C GLY A 666 -1.81 -16.85 26.12
N ALA A 667 -2.77 -16.01 26.49
CA ALA A 667 -2.51 -14.70 27.12
C ALA A 667 -2.55 -14.69 28.66
N GLY A 668 -2.69 -15.84 29.34
CA GLY A 668 -2.52 -15.94 30.80
C GLY A 668 -3.34 -14.98 31.68
N THR A 669 -4.57 -14.67 31.26
CA THR A 669 -5.46 -13.60 31.82
C THR A 669 -4.92 -12.17 31.76
N GLY A 670 -3.75 -11.94 31.13
CA GLY A 670 -3.17 -10.62 30.87
C GLY A 670 -3.27 -10.21 29.41
N THR A 671 -2.49 -9.19 29.07
CA THR A 671 -2.49 -8.55 27.74
C THR A 671 -1.73 -9.35 26.66
N GLY A 672 -0.70 -10.11 27.04
CA GLY A 672 0.18 -10.85 26.13
C GLY A 672 1.59 -10.25 26.17
N PRO A 673 2.30 -10.11 25.02
CA PRO A 673 3.53 -9.32 24.96
C PRO A 673 3.22 -7.82 25.00
N HIS A 674 4.18 -7.02 25.47
CA HIS A 674 4.12 -5.56 25.40
C HIS A 674 4.57 -5.06 24.02
N SER A 675 5.60 -5.68 23.43
CA SER A 675 5.98 -5.46 22.02
C SER A 675 6.37 -6.76 21.31
N GLY A 676 6.43 -6.76 19.97
CA GLY A 676 6.75 -7.97 19.21
C GLY A 676 5.66 -9.06 19.31
N ALA A 677 6.09 -10.31 19.51
CA ALA A 677 5.27 -11.52 19.58
C ALA A 677 5.59 -12.43 20.77
N TRP A 678 6.74 -12.24 21.42
CA TRP A 678 7.24 -13.02 22.56
C TRP A 678 7.28 -12.20 23.86
N TRP A 679 7.20 -12.87 25.01
CA TRP A 679 7.51 -12.28 26.31
C TRP A 679 7.91 -13.36 27.33
N ALA A 680 8.47 -12.97 28.47
CA ALA A 680 8.69 -13.87 29.59
C ALA A 680 7.44 -13.93 30.49
N TRP A 681 6.75 -15.07 30.51
CA TRP A 681 5.65 -15.38 31.42
C TRP A 681 6.15 -16.32 32.53
N PHE A 682 6.24 -15.79 33.74
CA PHE A 682 6.50 -16.54 34.95
C PHE A 682 5.19 -16.99 35.63
N GLY A 683 5.09 -18.26 36.04
CA GLY A 683 3.92 -18.82 36.73
C GLY A 683 3.04 -19.68 35.82
N GLY A 684 1.82 -19.25 35.55
CA GLY A 684 0.90 -19.88 34.58
C GLY A 684 0.27 -21.22 35.01
N THR A 685 0.53 -21.66 36.24
CA THR A 685 0.04 -22.95 36.79
C THR A 685 -0.54 -22.78 38.19
N THR A 686 -1.30 -23.80 38.64
CA THR A 686 -1.75 -23.94 40.04
C THR A 686 -0.81 -24.82 40.88
N LEU A 687 0.19 -25.44 40.26
CA LEU A 687 1.28 -26.13 40.95
C LEU A 687 2.32 -25.10 41.43
N ALA A 688 3.26 -25.55 42.27
CA ALA A 688 4.42 -24.71 42.57
C ALA A 688 5.34 -24.63 41.34
N GLU A 689 5.88 -23.45 41.06
CA GLU A 689 6.74 -23.19 39.90
C GLU A 689 7.92 -22.29 40.26
N ASP A 690 9.12 -22.76 39.92
CA ASP A 690 10.34 -21.95 39.81
C ASP A 690 10.69 -21.83 38.32
N ALA A 691 10.96 -20.61 37.86
CA ALA A 691 11.41 -20.31 36.50
C ALA A 691 12.35 -19.10 36.44
N ALA A 692 13.20 -19.03 35.42
CA ALA A 692 14.19 -17.96 35.23
C ALA A 692 14.59 -17.75 33.78
N VAL A 693 15.00 -16.52 33.45
CA VAL A 693 15.81 -16.18 32.26
C VAL A 693 17.04 -15.38 32.69
N GLU A 694 18.22 -15.74 32.18
CA GLU A 694 19.48 -15.07 32.50
C GLU A 694 20.40 -14.89 31.28
N GLN A 695 21.18 -13.80 31.28
CA GLN A 695 22.26 -13.57 30.31
C GLN A 695 23.43 -12.80 30.93
N ASN A 696 24.60 -12.83 30.31
CA ASN A 696 25.79 -12.10 30.79
C ASN A 696 25.93 -10.74 30.09
N VAL A 697 25.89 -9.66 30.86
CA VAL A 697 25.94 -8.27 30.39
C VAL A 697 27.18 -7.53 30.89
N THR A 698 27.64 -6.54 30.11
CA THR A 698 28.66 -5.57 30.57
C THR A 698 27.96 -4.27 30.95
N ILE A 699 27.72 -4.10 32.25
CA ILE A 699 26.93 -2.98 32.79
C ILE A 699 27.78 -1.69 32.78
N PRO A 700 27.31 -0.60 32.14
CA PRO A 700 28.01 0.68 32.13
C PRO A 700 28.13 1.34 33.52
N SER A 701 29.12 2.21 33.68
CA SER A 701 29.19 3.09 34.87
C SER A 701 28.00 4.05 34.88
N GLY A 702 27.32 4.16 36.04
CA GLY A 702 26.12 4.98 36.16
C GLY A 702 24.87 4.37 35.48
N ALA A 703 24.78 3.04 35.36
CA ALA A 703 23.67 2.40 34.64
C ALA A 703 22.31 2.43 35.37
N THR A 704 21.24 2.50 34.57
CA THR A 704 19.86 2.29 34.97
C THR A 704 19.30 1.08 34.21
N LEU A 705 18.62 0.19 34.92
CA LEU A 705 17.83 -0.90 34.35
C LEU A 705 16.36 -0.44 34.25
N LYS A 706 15.68 -0.81 33.16
CA LYS A 706 14.23 -0.70 32.99
C LYS A 706 13.69 -1.96 32.32
N PHE A 707 12.40 -2.20 32.47
CA PHE A 707 11.64 -3.25 31.77
C PHE A 707 10.14 -2.99 32.00
N TYR A 708 9.29 -3.53 31.14
CA TYR A 708 7.85 -3.51 31.35
C TYR A 708 7.40 -4.72 32.16
N LEU A 709 6.47 -4.51 33.10
CA LEU A 709 5.95 -5.53 34.02
C LEU A 709 4.42 -5.47 34.14
N GLU A 710 3.77 -6.61 33.96
CA GLU A 710 2.34 -6.84 34.25
C GLU A 710 2.18 -8.02 35.23
N ILE A 711 1.17 -7.95 36.11
CA ILE A 711 0.82 -9.02 37.07
C ILE A 711 -0.68 -9.34 36.90
N PRO A 712 -1.05 -10.09 35.85
CA PRO A 712 -2.45 -10.23 35.44
C PRO A 712 -3.25 -11.29 36.21
N ALA A 713 -2.59 -12.08 37.07
CA ALA A 713 -3.23 -13.04 37.97
C ALA A 713 -2.50 -13.06 39.31
N ALA A 714 -3.26 -13.08 40.41
CA ALA A 714 -2.75 -13.07 41.78
C ALA A 714 -3.45 -14.12 42.67
N GLY A 715 -3.63 -15.32 42.12
CA GLY A 715 -4.44 -16.40 42.70
C GLY A 715 -3.78 -17.23 43.81
N THR A 716 -2.48 -17.04 44.02
CA THR A 716 -1.65 -17.74 45.02
C THR A 716 -0.53 -16.81 45.49
N THR A 717 0.30 -17.23 46.44
CA THR A 717 1.47 -16.47 46.91
C THR A 717 2.72 -16.73 46.06
N GLY A 718 3.66 -15.80 46.06
CA GLY A 718 4.92 -15.92 45.33
C GLY A 718 5.60 -14.58 45.04
N TYR A 719 6.66 -14.62 44.24
CA TYR A 719 7.41 -13.44 43.83
C TYR A 719 7.99 -13.59 42.42
N MET A 720 8.25 -12.45 41.78
CA MET A 720 9.23 -12.31 40.71
C MET A 720 10.29 -11.29 41.18
N ARG A 721 11.56 -11.56 40.89
CA ARG A 721 12.68 -10.68 41.25
C ARG A 721 13.73 -10.60 40.16
N VAL A 722 14.52 -9.54 40.22
CA VAL A 722 15.66 -9.29 39.33
C VAL A 722 16.94 -9.27 40.13
N LEU A 723 17.96 -9.98 39.63
CA LEU A 723 19.29 -10.05 40.22
C LEU A 723 20.37 -9.60 39.23
N ILE A 724 21.43 -9.03 39.77
CA ILE A 724 22.68 -8.73 39.08
C ILE A 724 23.81 -9.47 39.81
N GLY A 725 24.31 -10.54 39.17
CA GLY A 725 25.00 -11.62 39.86
C GLY A 725 24.11 -12.21 40.96
N GLU A 726 24.64 -12.36 42.17
CA GLU A 726 23.88 -12.81 43.35
C GLU A 726 23.09 -11.70 44.05
N SER A 727 23.18 -10.44 43.59
CA SER A 727 22.55 -9.28 44.25
C SER A 727 21.16 -8.99 43.70
N GLN A 728 20.12 -9.18 44.53
CA GLN A 728 18.75 -8.79 44.21
C GLN A 728 18.61 -7.26 44.15
N VAL A 729 18.11 -6.74 43.02
CA VAL A 729 17.93 -5.28 42.77
C VAL A 729 16.47 -4.85 42.67
N PHE A 730 15.54 -5.79 42.42
CA PHE A 730 14.09 -5.54 42.36
C PHE A 730 13.31 -6.80 42.76
N GLN A 731 12.11 -6.64 43.33
CA GLN A 731 11.17 -7.74 43.60
C GLN A 731 9.72 -7.20 43.65
N VAL A 732 8.79 -8.01 43.15
CA VAL A 732 7.33 -7.87 43.32
C VAL A 732 6.72 -9.19 43.80
N THR A 733 5.48 -9.12 44.28
CA THR A 733 4.69 -10.23 44.83
C THR A 733 3.24 -10.16 44.35
N GLN A 734 2.42 -11.15 44.71
CA GLN A 734 0.97 -11.11 44.46
C GLN A 734 0.26 -9.89 45.08
N ALA A 735 0.85 -9.23 46.08
CA ALA A 735 0.28 -8.04 46.71
C ALA A 735 0.36 -6.79 45.80
N ASP A 736 1.29 -6.78 44.86
CA ASP A 736 1.58 -5.64 43.97
C ASP A 736 0.68 -5.62 42.73
N ALA A 737 -0.17 -6.65 42.54
CA ALA A 737 -0.96 -6.86 41.33
C ALA A 737 -1.89 -5.69 40.96
N ALA A 738 -2.37 -4.91 41.94
CA ALA A 738 -3.19 -3.73 41.67
C ALA A 738 -2.38 -2.54 41.08
N ALA A 739 -1.07 -2.50 41.27
CA ALA A 739 -0.18 -1.48 40.69
C ALA A 739 0.31 -1.88 39.28
N TYR A 740 0.38 -3.18 38.99
CA TYR A 740 0.82 -3.75 37.71
C TYR A 740 -0.31 -4.47 36.97
N ALA A 741 -1.57 -4.02 37.15
CA ALA A 741 -2.76 -4.65 36.55
C ALA A 741 -2.81 -4.54 35.02
N THR A 742 -2.04 -3.62 34.45
CA THR A 742 -1.57 -3.62 33.06
C THR A 742 -0.08 -3.26 33.07
N TYR A 743 0.67 -3.63 32.04
CA TYR A 743 2.08 -3.29 31.87
C TYR A 743 2.47 -1.86 32.36
N GLN A 744 3.41 -1.80 33.31
CA GLN A 744 4.05 -0.56 33.77
C GLN A 744 5.56 -0.62 33.51
N LEU A 745 6.16 0.53 33.17
CA LEU A 745 7.61 0.67 33.04
C LEU A 745 8.27 0.72 34.42
N VAL A 746 8.93 -0.36 34.81
CA VAL A 746 9.81 -0.41 35.99
C VAL A 746 11.12 0.32 35.67
N THR A 747 11.72 0.97 36.66
CA THR A 747 13.04 1.62 36.54
C THR A 747 13.81 1.43 37.84
N VAL A 748 15.04 0.94 37.73
CA VAL A 748 15.93 0.55 38.85
C VAL A 748 17.31 1.17 38.64
N ASP A 749 17.81 1.89 39.63
CA ASP A 749 19.20 2.35 39.63
C ASP A 749 20.12 1.14 39.92
N VAL A 750 21.01 0.85 38.97
CA VAL A 750 21.99 -0.25 39.06
C VAL A 750 23.42 0.26 38.87
N SER A 751 23.64 1.57 39.08
CA SER A 751 24.90 2.27 38.87
C SER A 751 26.08 1.74 39.70
N ALA A 752 25.78 1.08 40.83
CA ALA A 752 26.74 0.42 41.70
C ALA A 752 27.34 -0.88 41.10
N TYR A 753 26.70 -1.47 40.09
CA TYR A 753 27.06 -2.78 39.51
C TYR A 753 27.79 -2.65 38.16
N ALA A 754 28.66 -1.65 38.02
CA ALA A 754 29.39 -1.42 36.77
C ALA A 754 30.49 -2.47 36.54
N GLY A 755 30.37 -3.26 35.47
CA GLY A 755 31.26 -4.38 35.16
C GLY A 755 30.55 -5.55 34.46
N ASN A 756 31.22 -6.69 34.35
CA ASN A 756 30.62 -7.90 33.79
C ASN A 756 29.81 -8.64 34.86
N HIS A 757 28.51 -8.77 34.65
CA HIS A 757 27.58 -9.43 35.57
C HIS A 757 26.55 -10.26 34.81
N THR A 758 26.00 -11.29 35.46
CA THR A 758 24.80 -11.98 34.96
C THR A 758 23.57 -11.17 35.35
N LEU A 759 22.75 -10.78 34.38
CA LEU A 759 21.41 -10.22 34.61
C LEU A 759 20.41 -11.38 34.59
N ARG A 760 19.61 -11.52 35.64
CA ARG A 760 18.68 -12.65 35.83
C ARG A 760 17.32 -12.15 36.31
N PHE A 761 16.26 -12.57 35.62
CA PHE A 761 14.88 -12.44 36.07
C PHE A 761 14.40 -13.84 36.50
N GLU A 762 13.82 -13.98 37.69
CA GLU A 762 13.33 -15.27 38.18
C GLU A 762 12.06 -15.15 39.03
N SER A 763 11.29 -16.23 39.06
CA SER A 763 10.08 -16.39 39.87
C SER A 763 10.14 -17.56 40.83
N HIS A 764 9.33 -17.45 41.88
CA HIS A 764 8.80 -18.59 42.62
C HIS A 764 7.30 -18.36 42.85
N THR A 765 6.46 -19.34 42.54
CA THR A 765 5.02 -19.32 42.85
C THR A 765 4.62 -20.55 43.67
N ASP A 766 3.83 -20.35 44.72
CA ASP A 766 3.33 -21.39 45.61
C ASP A 766 2.16 -22.16 44.97
N ALA A 767 2.06 -23.47 45.21
CA ALA A 767 0.92 -24.26 44.78
C ALA A 767 -0.40 -23.77 45.43
N GLY A 768 -1.40 -23.44 44.61
CA GLY A 768 -2.62 -22.74 45.04
C GLY A 768 -3.87 -23.12 44.25
N SER A 769 -4.99 -22.47 44.57
CA SER A 769 -6.29 -22.72 43.89
C SER A 769 -6.48 -21.95 42.59
N SER A 770 -5.59 -21.00 42.29
CA SER A 770 -5.52 -20.23 41.04
C SER A 770 -4.09 -19.74 40.82
N ALA A 771 -3.71 -19.44 39.58
CA ALA A 771 -2.35 -19.06 39.21
C ALA A 771 -1.97 -17.65 39.69
N LEU A 772 -0.67 -17.46 39.93
CA LEU A 772 -0.01 -16.16 40.05
C LEU A 772 0.86 -15.99 38.78
N ASN A 773 0.74 -14.86 38.10
CA ASN A 773 1.43 -14.59 36.83
C ASN A 773 2.22 -13.30 36.94
N PHE A 774 3.47 -13.31 36.44
CA PHE A 774 4.25 -12.10 36.20
C PHE A 774 4.72 -12.11 34.73
N PHE A 775 4.42 -11.06 33.97
CA PHE A 775 4.88 -10.90 32.59
C PHE A 775 5.98 -9.84 32.56
N VAL A 776 7.10 -10.13 31.88
CA VAL A 776 8.23 -9.21 31.69
C VAL A 776 8.57 -9.08 30.21
N ASP A 777 8.80 -7.85 29.76
CA ASP A 777 9.11 -7.53 28.36
C ASP A 777 9.94 -6.21 28.24
N ASP A 778 10.45 -5.91 27.03
CA ASP A 778 11.14 -4.67 26.63
C ASP A 778 12.25 -4.21 27.61
N ILE A 779 13.21 -5.09 27.89
CA ILE A 779 14.28 -4.85 28.88
C ILE A 779 15.33 -3.86 28.36
N CYS A 780 15.67 -2.84 29.16
CA CYS A 780 16.60 -1.78 28.81
C CYS A 780 17.67 -1.57 29.89
N LEU A 781 18.96 -1.66 29.54
CA LEU A 781 20.08 -1.39 30.46
C LEU A 781 21.12 -0.47 29.81
N ALA A 782 21.25 0.77 30.30
CA ALA A 782 22.10 1.80 29.71
C ALA A 782 22.69 2.78 30.75
N GLY A 783 23.82 3.43 30.42
CA GLY A 783 24.60 4.31 31.30
C GLY A 783 24.21 5.80 31.29
N ALA A 784 24.19 6.44 32.47
CA ALA A 784 23.66 7.81 32.65
C ALA A 784 24.56 8.97 32.17
N ASN A 785 25.83 8.77 31.84
CA ASN A 785 26.72 9.85 31.36
C ASN A 785 27.78 9.40 30.34
N VAL A 786 27.50 9.66 29.06
CA VAL A 786 28.52 9.86 28.01
C VAL A 786 28.28 11.27 27.43
N PRO A 787 29.28 12.16 27.39
CA PRO A 787 29.05 13.56 27.05
C PRO A 787 28.65 13.73 25.57
N THR A 788 27.62 14.56 25.35
CA THR A 788 27.07 14.87 24.02
C THR A 788 28.16 15.34 23.05
N PRO A 789 28.41 14.61 21.94
CA PRO A 789 29.21 15.14 20.84
C PRO A 789 28.48 16.35 20.23
N THR A 790 29.20 17.45 20.01
CA THR A 790 28.75 18.61 19.22
C THR A 790 28.05 18.14 17.95
N PRO A 791 26.87 18.70 17.56
CA PRO A 791 26.00 18.13 16.55
C PRO A 791 26.73 17.82 15.23
N THR A 792 27.02 16.54 15.07
CA THR A 792 27.38 15.94 13.78
C THR A 792 26.07 15.75 13.01
N PRO A 793 26.04 15.93 11.67
CA PRO A 793 24.77 15.93 10.93
C PRO A 793 23.94 14.68 11.16
N SER A 794 22.62 14.81 10.99
CA SER A 794 21.70 13.67 11.01
C SER A 794 22.22 12.55 10.13
N THR A 795 22.12 11.31 10.62
CA THR A 795 22.21 10.13 9.75
C THR A 795 21.20 10.34 8.62
N PRO A 796 21.64 10.39 7.34
CA PRO A 796 20.73 10.64 6.24
C PRO A 796 19.64 9.55 6.18
N PRO A 797 18.48 9.84 5.56
CA PRO A 797 17.54 8.77 5.22
C PRO A 797 18.28 7.66 4.47
N THR A 798 17.92 6.40 4.73
CA THR A 798 18.48 5.23 4.04
C THR A 798 18.53 5.52 2.54
N PRO A 799 19.73 5.71 1.95
CA PRO A 799 19.85 6.56 0.78
C PRO A 799 19.10 5.99 -0.41
N THR A 800 18.07 6.73 -0.83
CA THR A 800 17.42 6.57 -2.12
C THR A 800 18.44 6.88 -3.20
N CYS A 801 19.07 5.82 -3.74
CA CYS A 801 20.23 5.88 -4.65
C CYS A 801 20.13 7.06 -5.64
N PRO A 802 20.81 8.20 -5.40
CA PRO A 802 20.52 9.43 -6.15
C PRO A 802 20.90 9.23 -7.62
N PRO A 803 20.07 9.67 -8.58
CA PRO A 803 20.37 9.46 -10.00
C PRO A 803 21.75 10.02 -10.36
N ASP A 804 22.54 9.26 -11.13
CA ASP A 804 23.77 9.80 -11.74
C ASP A 804 23.34 10.99 -12.62
N PRO A 805 23.85 12.22 -12.39
CA PRO A 805 23.40 13.37 -13.16
C PRO A 805 23.82 13.26 -14.63
N THR A 806 22.87 13.50 -15.53
CA THR A 806 23.11 13.57 -16.98
C THR A 806 24.01 14.78 -17.29
N PRO A 807 25.14 14.61 -18.00
CA PRO A 807 25.98 15.71 -18.44
C PRO A 807 25.22 16.69 -19.33
N ALA A 808 25.62 17.96 -19.34
CA ALA A 808 25.19 18.90 -20.36
C ALA A 808 25.76 18.49 -21.75
N PRO A 809 25.06 18.80 -22.86
CA PRO A 809 25.67 18.75 -24.18
C PRO A 809 26.84 19.73 -24.30
N PHE A 810 27.71 19.45 -25.27
CA PHE A 810 28.83 20.28 -25.69
C PHE A 810 28.75 20.46 -27.21
N ASP A 811 29.72 21.12 -27.86
CA ASP A 811 29.64 21.29 -29.31
C ASP A 811 29.70 19.93 -30.04
N LEU A 812 28.83 19.75 -31.05
CA LEU A 812 28.78 18.50 -31.80
C LEU A 812 29.94 18.41 -32.80
N ASP A 813 30.46 19.56 -33.28
CA ASP A 813 31.63 19.62 -34.16
C ASP A 813 32.92 19.16 -33.47
N ASP A 814 32.96 19.14 -32.14
CA ASP A 814 34.04 18.51 -31.36
C ASP A 814 34.04 16.97 -31.46
N LEU A 815 33.00 16.35 -32.05
CA LEU A 815 32.90 14.91 -32.27
C LEU A 815 33.12 14.52 -33.72
N LYS A 816 34.19 13.74 -33.96
CA LYS A 816 34.35 12.99 -35.19
C LYS A 816 33.53 11.70 -35.15
N ILE A 817 32.27 11.79 -35.55
CA ILE A 817 31.36 10.65 -35.72
C ILE A 817 31.58 10.02 -37.11
N THR A 818 31.38 8.71 -37.21
CA THR A 818 31.40 7.95 -38.48
C THR A 818 30.44 6.78 -38.35
N THR A 819 29.35 6.80 -39.12
CA THR A 819 28.26 5.82 -39.12
C THR A 819 27.94 5.37 -40.55
N ASN A 820 27.19 4.28 -40.71
CA ASN A 820 26.60 3.88 -41.98
C ASN A 820 25.09 4.12 -42.07
N GLY A 821 24.48 4.64 -41.00
CA GLY A 821 23.07 4.99 -40.90
C GLY A 821 22.90 6.50 -40.72
N ASP A 822 21.65 6.92 -40.60
CA ASP A 822 21.24 8.32 -40.59
C ASP A 822 21.42 8.92 -39.18
N MET A 823 21.77 10.20 -39.07
CA MET A 823 21.95 10.88 -37.78
C MET A 823 20.84 11.92 -37.58
N ASP A 824 20.29 11.96 -36.37
CA ASP A 824 19.42 13.04 -35.89
C ASP A 824 20.03 13.67 -34.63
N ASP A 825 20.35 14.94 -34.74
CA ASP A 825 20.92 15.80 -33.70
C ASP A 825 19.95 16.93 -33.27
N THR A 826 18.69 16.90 -33.73
CA THR A 826 17.66 17.91 -33.42
C THR A 826 17.49 18.11 -31.90
N ASN A 827 17.69 17.04 -31.13
CA ASN A 827 17.58 17.04 -29.66
C ASN A 827 18.94 17.14 -28.92
N TRP A 828 20.04 17.39 -29.64
CA TRP A 828 21.38 17.46 -29.03
C TRP A 828 21.52 18.65 -28.09
N GLN A 829 21.23 19.87 -28.56
CA GLN A 829 21.38 21.10 -27.77
C GLN A 829 20.29 21.26 -26.69
N SER A 830 19.11 20.66 -26.89
CA SER A 830 17.95 20.79 -26.00
C SER A 830 17.85 19.69 -24.94
N GLN A 831 18.33 18.48 -25.23
CA GLN A 831 18.16 17.29 -24.37
C GLN A 831 19.44 16.46 -24.20
N GLY A 832 20.52 16.76 -24.92
CA GLY A 832 21.76 15.97 -24.90
C GLY A 832 21.66 14.63 -25.62
N ILE A 833 20.62 14.45 -26.45
CA ILE A 833 20.35 13.20 -27.17
C ILE A 833 20.94 13.28 -28.57
N LEU A 834 21.83 12.35 -28.90
CA LEU A 834 22.26 12.05 -30.26
C LEU A 834 21.60 10.73 -30.69
N ARG A 835 20.73 10.79 -31.69
CA ARG A 835 20.04 9.62 -32.25
C ARG A 835 20.72 9.17 -33.55
N ILE A 836 20.83 7.87 -33.77
CA ILE A 836 21.35 7.31 -35.02
C ILE A 836 20.45 6.15 -35.49
N GLU A 837 19.81 6.34 -36.63
CA GLU A 837 18.86 5.40 -37.23
C GLU A 837 19.56 4.51 -38.28
N ASN A 838 19.01 3.32 -38.55
CA ASN A 838 19.49 2.39 -39.59
C ASN A 838 20.97 1.93 -39.50
N ALA A 839 21.67 2.25 -38.41
CA ALA A 839 23.12 2.06 -38.30
C ALA A 839 23.52 0.63 -37.91
N THR A 840 24.44 0.03 -38.67
CA THR A 840 25.06 -1.26 -38.31
C THR A 840 26.40 -1.10 -37.59
N ASN A 841 27.09 0.01 -37.83
CA ASN A 841 28.38 0.36 -37.21
C ASN A 841 28.42 1.86 -36.91
N VAL A 842 28.72 2.22 -35.67
CA VAL A 842 28.96 3.60 -35.22
C VAL A 842 30.36 3.70 -34.62
N THR A 843 31.12 4.71 -35.05
CA THR A 843 32.43 5.07 -34.47
C THR A 843 32.42 6.54 -34.04
N ILE A 844 32.76 6.82 -32.78
CA ILE A 844 32.81 8.19 -32.23
C ILE A 844 34.21 8.47 -31.67
N LYS A 845 34.78 9.62 -32.03
CA LYS A 845 36.10 10.09 -31.58
C LYS A 845 36.05 11.59 -31.32
N SER A 846 37.07 12.10 -30.63
CA SER A 846 37.29 13.55 -30.58
C SER A 846 37.72 14.06 -31.96
N ALA A 847 37.19 15.20 -32.37
CA ALA A 847 37.77 16.02 -33.43
C ALA A 847 39.02 16.78 -32.91
N ILE A 848 39.02 17.16 -31.63
CA ILE A 848 40.13 17.84 -30.96
C ILE A 848 41.30 16.87 -30.74
N LYS A 849 42.51 17.27 -31.18
CA LYS A 849 43.68 16.39 -31.24
C LYS A 849 44.33 16.14 -29.86
N GLY A 850 43.82 15.13 -29.16
CA GLY A 850 44.39 14.64 -27.89
C GLY A 850 43.57 15.01 -26.65
N GLU A 851 42.46 15.71 -26.84
CA GLU A 851 41.55 16.17 -25.79
C GLU A 851 40.20 15.46 -25.91
N ILE A 852 39.44 15.45 -24.81
CA ILE A 852 38.08 14.88 -24.73
C ILE A 852 37.14 16.04 -24.43
N PRO A 853 36.25 16.43 -25.35
CA PRO A 853 35.40 17.63 -25.17
C PRO A 853 34.35 17.48 -24.05
N GLY A 854 33.89 16.25 -23.79
CA GLY A 854 32.93 15.97 -22.74
C GLY A 854 32.57 14.50 -22.61
N MET A 855 31.51 14.22 -21.88
CA MET A 855 30.83 12.93 -21.82
C MET A 855 29.51 13.05 -22.58
N ILE A 856 29.30 12.24 -23.62
CA ILE A 856 28.07 12.25 -24.44
C ILE A 856 26.88 11.93 -23.53
N PRO A 857 25.85 12.78 -23.41
CA PRO A 857 24.79 12.58 -22.44
C PRO A 857 23.94 11.34 -22.75
N VAL A 858 23.36 11.27 -23.94
CA VAL A 858 22.66 10.08 -24.44
C VAL A 858 23.04 9.79 -25.89
N LEU A 859 23.40 8.53 -26.16
CA LEU A 859 23.47 7.96 -27.51
C LEU A 859 22.34 6.96 -27.68
N GLU A 860 21.44 7.21 -28.62
CA GLU A 860 20.28 6.35 -28.91
C GLU A 860 20.42 5.75 -30.31
N ILE A 861 20.22 4.43 -30.41
CA ILE A 861 20.35 3.68 -31.67
C ILE A 861 19.05 2.92 -31.95
N ASP A 862 18.40 3.28 -33.05
CA ASP A 862 17.17 2.60 -33.47
C ASP A 862 17.48 1.18 -33.98
N GLY A 863 16.78 0.19 -33.43
CA GLY A 863 16.91 -1.20 -33.83
C GLY A 863 18.20 -1.91 -33.35
N SER A 864 18.83 -2.70 -34.24
CA SER A 864 19.96 -3.59 -33.91
C SER A 864 21.27 -3.14 -34.57
N ILE A 865 22.32 -2.97 -33.76
CA ILE A 865 23.64 -2.49 -34.19
C ILE A 865 24.73 -3.54 -33.98
N LYS A 866 25.53 -3.81 -35.02
CA LYS A 866 26.62 -4.81 -34.96
C LYS A 866 27.79 -4.31 -34.12
N LYS A 867 28.07 -3.00 -34.11
CA LYS A 867 29.19 -2.41 -33.38
C LYS A 867 29.01 -0.91 -33.04
N ILE A 868 29.22 -0.56 -31.78
CA ILE A 868 29.54 0.80 -31.32
C ILE A 868 31.01 0.81 -30.88
N SER A 869 31.80 1.76 -31.38
CA SER A 869 33.20 1.96 -30.98
C SER A 869 33.43 3.42 -30.62
N THR A 870 33.91 3.70 -29.42
CA THR A 870 34.09 5.09 -28.97
C THR A 870 35.44 5.31 -28.29
N SER A 871 36.03 6.50 -28.46
CA SER A 871 37.09 7.03 -27.59
C SER A 871 36.62 8.17 -26.69
N ILE A 872 35.32 8.50 -26.73
CA ILE A 872 34.64 9.52 -25.92
C ILE A 872 33.77 8.81 -24.87
N PRO A 873 33.81 9.22 -23.59
CA PRO A 873 32.95 8.64 -22.56
C PRO A 873 31.48 8.95 -22.85
N ILE A 874 30.60 8.03 -22.47
CA ILE A 874 29.15 8.17 -22.66
C ILE A 874 28.46 8.02 -21.30
N HIS A 875 27.47 8.86 -21.00
CA HIS A 875 26.65 8.70 -19.81
C HIS A 875 25.66 7.55 -20.04
N ARG A 876 24.77 7.64 -21.04
CA ARG A 876 23.81 6.58 -21.37
C ARG A 876 23.88 6.16 -22.84
N VAL A 877 23.95 4.85 -23.09
CA VAL A 877 23.75 4.23 -24.40
C VAL A 877 22.42 3.48 -24.37
N LYS A 878 21.53 3.75 -25.32
CA LYS A 878 20.32 2.96 -25.57
C LYS A 878 20.40 2.31 -26.96
N VAL A 879 19.95 1.07 -27.07
CA VAL A 879 19.78 0.32 -28.33
C VAL A 879 18.45 -0.42 -28.25
N ASP A 880 17.50 -0.18 -29.15
CA ASP A 880 16.15 -0.76 -29.01
C ASP A 880 16.13 -2.28 -29.05
N LYS A 881 17.04 -2.88 -29.83
CA LYS A 881 17.12 -4.32 -30.08
C LYS A 881 18.51 -4.83 -29.69
N GLU A 882 19.30 -5.33 -30.63
CA GLU A 882 20.56 -6.01 -30.28
C GLU A 882 21.80 -5.10 -30.36
N LEU A 883 22.59 -5.07 -29.29
CA LEU A 883 23.92 -4.47 -29.25
C LEU A 883 25.00 -5.54 -29.39
N GLY A 884 25.43 -5.82 -30.62
CA GLY A 884 26.38 -6.89 -30.92
C GLY A 884 27.79 -6.70 -30.31
N ASN A 885 28.28 -5.46 -30.27
CA ASN A 885 29.63 -5.15 -29.76
C ASN A 885 29.74 -3.68 -29.31
N PHE A 886 30.00 -3.42 -28.02
CA PHE A 886 30.43 -2.12 -27.52
C PHE A 886 31.94 -2.12 -27.24
N ASN A 887 32.66 -1.10 -27.72
CA ASN A 887 34.11 -1.02 -27.65
C ASN A 887 34.61 0.38 -27.25
N GLY A 888 34.72 0.62 -25.94
CA GLY A 888 35.33 1.81 -25.34
C GLY A 888 36.87 1.76 -25.40
N GLN A 889 37.46 2.40 -26.42
CA GLN A 889 38.89 2.42 -26.69
C GLN A 889 39.66 3.32 -25.71
N SER A 890 39.94 2.81 -24.51
CA SER A 890 40.28 3.66 -23.35
C SER A 890 39.19 4.70 -23.12
N THR A 891 37.95 4.23 -22.96
CA THR A 891 36.85 4.97 -22.35
C THR A 891 35.78 3.99 -21.84
N TYR A 892 34.70 4.50 -21.25
CA TYR A 892 33.59 3.74 -20.68
C TYR A 892 32.23 4.38 -20.99
N ALA A 893 31.16 3.61 -20.80
CA ALA A 893 29.80 4.12 -20.69
C ALA A 893 29.32 3.92 -19.23
N ARG A 894 28.62 4.90 -18.63
CA ARG A 894 28.04 4.71 -17.27
C ARG A 894 26.86 3.75 -17.30
N ILE A 895 26.00 3.85 -18.31
CA ILE A 895 24.83 2.99 -18.49
C ILE A 895 24.81 2.49 -19.94
N ILE A 896 24.68 1.17 -20.11
CA ILE A 896 24.37 0.53 -21.40
C ILE A 896 23.05 -0.20 -21.24
N GLU A 897 22.05 0.20 -22.02
CA GLU A 897 20.77 -0.47 -22.18
C GLU A 897 20.63 -0.99 -23.60
N ALA A 898 20.29 -2.26 -23.75
CA ALA A 898 19.89 -2.87 -25.01
C ALA A 898 18.67 -3.78 -24.79
N GLY A 899 18.01 -4.21 -25.87
CA GLY A 899 17.20 -5.44 -25.83
C GLY A 899 18.13 -6.63 -25.53
N GLY A 900 18.88 -7.08 -26.55
CA GLY A 900 19.86 -8.15 -26.43
C GLY A 900 21.31 -7.64 -26.39
N LEU A 901 22.14 -8.18 -25.48
CA LEU A 901 23.54 -7.81 -25.30
C LEU A 901 24.51 -8.84 -25.92
N GLY A 902 25.57 -8.33 -26.55
CA GLY A 902 26.69 -9.13 -27.06
C GLY A 902 28.01 -8.92 -26.30
N ILE A 903 29.04 -8.47 -27.03
CA ILE A 903 30.38 -8.24 -26.46
C ILE A 903 30.46 -6.81 -25.91
N ILE A 904 30.72 -6.63 -24.61
CA ILE A 904 30.91 -5.31 -24.00
C ILE A 904 32.36 -5.17 -23.53
N LYS A 905 33.12 -4.25 -24.12
CA LYS A 905 34.53 -3.97 -23.79
C LYS A 905 34.70 -2.49 -23.46
N MET A 906 35.17 -2.18 -22.26
CA MET A 906 35.48 -0.80 -21.87
C MET A 906 36.58 -0.71 -20.81
N SER A 907 37.24 0.45 -20.74
CA SER A 907 38.26 0.70 -19.72
C SER A 907 38.49 2.18 -19.43
N ALA A 908 38.64 2.55 -18.16
CA ALA A 908 38.80 3.94 -17.75
C ALA A 908 40.13 4.58 -18.19
N VAL A 909 40.18 5.91 -18.02
CA VAL A 909 41.35 6.78 -18.21
C VAL A 909 41.44 7.72 -17.00
N GLY A 910 42.67 8.02 -16.57
CA GLY A 910 43.10 9.16 -15.75
C GLY A 910 42.02 9.88 -14.93
N GLY A 911 41.95 9.58 -13.63
CA GLY A 911 41.07 10.23 -12.67
C GLY A 911 41.39 9.72 -11.25
N SER A 912 41.03 10.50 -10.24
CA SER A 912 41.19 10.12 -8.82
C SER A 912 40.24 9.01 -8.38
N GLU A 913 39.09 8.88 -9.03
CA GLU A 913 38.05 7.92 -8.70
C GLU A 913 37.82 6.88 -9.80
N THR A 914 37.34 5.70 -9.39
CA THR A 914 36.97 4.62 -10.30
C THR A 914 35.49 4.77 -10.67
N PRO A 915 35.13 4.89 -11.97
CA PRO A 915 33.74 5.14 -12.36
C PRO A 915 32.86 3.89 -12.17
N TYR A 916 31.62 4.13 -11.78
CA TYR A 916 30.58 3.10 -11.66
C TYR A 916 29.90 2.89 -13.02
N VAL A 917 29.62 1.63 -13.38
CA VAL A 917 28.97 1.27 -14.64
C VAL A 917 27.82 0.28 -14.43
N GLN A 918 26.81 0.38 -15.29
CA GLN A 918 25.61 -0.47 -15.33
C GLN A 918 25.44 -1.05 -16.75
N ILE A 919 25.08 -2.33 -16.83
CA ILE A 919 24.84 -3.04 -18.10
C ILE A 919 23.50 -3.77 -18.00
N ILE A 920 22.57 -3.49 -18.91
CA ILE A 920 21.18 -3.93 -18.83
C ILE A 920 20.72 -4.44 -20.21
N GLY A 921 20.40 -5.73 -20.29
CA GLY A 921 19.54 -6.31 -21.34
C GLY A 921 18.08 -6.22 -20.92
N LYS A 922 17.17 -6.12 -21.89
CA LYS A 922 15.73 -5.91 -21.71
C LYS A 922 14.85 -6.86 -22.53
N GLY A 923 15.44 -7.85 -23.23
CA GLY A 923 14.67 -8.87 -23.94
C GLY A 923 15.55 -9.95 -24.57
N ASP A 924 14.87 -11.03 -24.99
CA ASP A 924 15.44 -12.30 -25.42
C ASP A 924 16.57 -12.18 -26.47
N SER A 925 17.68 -12.90 -26.26
CA SER A 925 18.74 -13.05 -27.26
C SER A 925 19.62 -14.27 -26.97
N ASP A 926 19.70 -15.20 -27.93
CA ASP A 926 20.52 -16.43 -27.87
C ASP A 926 22.04 -16.20 -27.64
N LYS A 927 22.49 -14.94 -27.64
CA LYS A 927 23.90 -14.56 -27.51
C LYS A 927 24.36 -14.62 -26.07
N THR A 928 25.55 -15.20 -25.85
CA THR A 928 26.24 -15.08 -24.57
C THR A 928 26.82 -13.68 -24.41
N VAL A 929 26.40 -12.95 -23.37
CA VAL A 929 26.94 -11.64 -23.00
C VAL A 929 28.40 -11.81 -22.55
N ASN A 930 29.31 -10.99 -23.08
CA ASN A 930 30.74 -11.08 -22.78
C ASN A 930 31.29 -9.71 -22.36
N ALA A 931 31.13 -9.39 -21.08
CA ALA A 931 31.53 -8.13 -20.48
C ALA A 931 32.98 -8.21 -19.95
N VAL A 932 33.86 -7.37 -20.52
CA VAL A 932 35.28 -7.26 -20.17
C VAL A 932 35.61 -5.82 -19.83
N LEU A 933 35.78 -5.56 -18.53
CA LEU A 933 35.78 -4.25 -17.91
C LEU A 933 37.13 -4.01 -17.21
N MET A 934 37.81 -2.89 -17.48
CA MET A 934 39.15 -2.64 -16.91
C MET A 934 39.28 -1.26 -16.25
N GLY A 935 39.50 -1.24 -14.93
CA GLY A 935 39.61 -0.01 -14.14
C GLY A 935 38.27 0.71 -13.94
N VAL A 936 37.17 -0.04 -13.80
CA VAL A 936 35.81 0.46 -13.54
C VAL A 936 35.15 -0.41 -12.47
N THR A 937 34.14 0.12 -11.76
CA THR A 937 33.32 -0.64 -10.81
C THR A 937 32.00 -1.02 -11.48
N LEU A 938 31.72 -2.31 -11.62
CA LEU A 938 30.41 -2.78 -12.08
C LEU A 938 29.43 -2.69 -10.90
N ALA A 939 28.47 -1.78 -10.99
CA ALA A 939 27.48 -1.52 -9.95
C ALA A 939 26.21 -2.38 -10.13
N LYS A 940 25.79 -2.60 -11.38
CA LYS A 940 24.62 -3.39 -11.75
C LYS A 940 24.86 -4.12 -13.07
N PHE A 941 24.40 -5.36 -13.15
CA PHE A 941 24.37 -6.15 -14.37
C PHE A 941 23.03 -6.90 -14.41
N ALA A 942 22.31 -6.81 -15.51
CA ALA A 942 21.09 -7.59 -15.73
C ALA A 942 21.06 -8.08 -17.18
N ALA A 943 20.93 -9.38 -17.37
CA ALA A 943 20.64 -10.00 -18.65
C ALA A 943 19.82 -11.29 -18.43
N PRO A 944 18.60 -11.19 -17.85
CA PRO A 944 17.85 -12.33 -17.31
C PRO A 944 17.68 -13.46 -18.32
N ASP A 945 17.41 -13.12 -19.58
CA ASP A 945 17.13 -14.08 -20.65
C ASP A 945 18.40 -14.43 -21.48
N GLN A 946 19.60 -14.22 -20.92
CA GLN A 946 20.87 -14.49 -21.59
C GLN A 946 21.94 -15.11 -20.67
N LYS A 947 22.74 -16.04 -21.23
CA LYS A 947 23.97 -16.54 -20.60
C LYS A 947 25.04 -15.43 -20.52
N ALA A 948 25.76 -15.31 -19.41
CA ALA A 948 26.67 -14.20 -19.16
C ALA A 948 28.10 -14.62 -18.74
N ILE A 949 29.09 -13.87 -19.22
CA ILE A 949 30.50 -13.89 -18.81
C ILE A 949 30.91 -12.48 -18.42
N VAL A 950 31.25 -12.29 -17.15
CA VAL A 950 31.64 -11.00 -16.54
C VAL A 950 33.08 -11.07 -16.03
N LYS A 951 33.93 -10.16 -16.53
CA LYS A 951 35.35 -10.06 -16.18
C LYS A 951 35.70 -8.60 -15.88
N VAL A 952 35.91 -8.28 -14.60
CA VAL A 952 36.42 -6.98 -14.16
C VAL A 952 37.89 -7.11 -13.76
N MET A 953 38.73 -6.13 -14.10
CA MET A 953 40.17 -6.17 -13.83
C MET A 953 40.69 -4.80 -13.40
N THR A 954 41.50 -4.76 -12.34
CA THR A 954 42.34 -3.60 -12.04
C THR A 954 43.37 -3.40 -13.16
N LYS A 955 43.54 -2.15 -13.58
CA LYS A 955 44.37 -1.73 -14.72
C LYS A 955 45.53 -0.88 -14.21
N LYS A 956 46.77 -1.21 -14.56
CA LYS A 956 47.95 -0.34 -14.31
C LYS A 956 48.31 0.44 -15.57
N LYS A 957 48.48 1.78 -15.48
CA LYS A 957 48.92 2.63 -16.61
C LYS A 957 49.74 3.80 -16.04
N LYS A 958 50.92 4.08 -16.62
CA LYS A 958 51.87 5.12 -16.15
C LYS A 958 52.27 5.04 -14.66
N GLY A 959 52.07 3.90 -13.99
CA GLY A 959 52.33 3.72 -12.56
C GLY A 959 51.06 3.66 -11.71
N GLU A 960 50.03 4.43 -12.08
CA GLU A 960 48.72 4.48 -11.42
C GLU A 960 47.95 3.15 -11.55
N LEU A 961 47.12 2.85 -10.54
CA LEU A 961 46.22 1.71 -10.47
C LEU A 961 44.75 2.19 -10.51
N TYR A 962 44.05 1.86 -11.59
CA TYR A 962 42.61 2.05 -11.71
C TYR A 962 41.94 0.77 -11.24
N ARG A 963 41.22 0.81 -10.11
CA ARG A 963 40.67 -0.38 -9.47
C ARG A 963 39.55 -0.99 -10.32
N GLY A 964 39.45 -2.31 -10.32
CA GLY A 964 38.32 -3.06 -10.88
C GLY A 964 37.57 -3.76 -9.75
N LYS A 965 36.26 -3.52 -9.64
CA LYS A 965 35.39 -4.12 -8.61
C LYS A 965 34.04 -4.52 -9.20
N ILE A 966 33.34 -5.44 -8.53
CA ILE A 966 31.89 -5.56 -8.62
C ILE A 966 31.36 -5.15 -7.24
N ALA A 967 30.73 -3.98 -7.12
CA ALA A 967 30.40 -3.37 -5.84
C ALA A 967 29.28 -2.31 -5.99
N PRO A 968 28.45 -2.08 -4.97
CA PRO A 968 27.48 -0.98 -4.99
C PRO A 968 28.18 0.37 -5.12
N ARG A 969 27.51 1.32 -5.78
CA ARG A 969 27.83 2.74 -5.60
C ARG A 969 27.48 3.12 -4.15
N PRO A 970 28.24 4.00 -3.47
CA PRO A 970 27.86 4.55 -2.17
C PRO A 970 26.40 5.02 -2.18
N GLY A 971 25.65 4.59 -1.15
CA GLY A 971 24.22 4.83 -1.03
C GLY A 971 23.31 4.08 -2.03
N CYS A 972 23.77 2.98 -2.63
CA CYS A 972 23.00 2.20 -3.62
C CYS A 972 23.10 0.69 -3.39
N VAL A 973 23.20 0.24 -2.13
CA VAL A 973 23.45 -1.17 -1.77
C VAL A 973 22.37 -2.09 -2.37
N ALA A 974 21.10 -1.88 -2.03
CA ALA A 974 19.98 -2.71 -2.52
C ALA A 974 19.85 -2.74 -4.05
N SER A 975 20.30 -1.68 -4.74
CA SER A 975 20.28 -1.59 -6.21
C SER A 975 21.40 -2.38 -6.90
N SER A 976 22.40 -2.87 -6.15
CA SER A 976 23.56 -3.57 -6.70
C SER A 976 23.29 -5.06 -6.87
N VAL A 977 22.59 -5.35 -7.97
CA VAL A 977 22.22 -6.71 -8.38
C VAL A 977 22.94 -7.11 -9.67
N ILE A 978 23.38 -8.37 -9.72
CA ILE A 978 24.08 -9.02 -10.84
C ILE A 978 23.26 -10.24 -11.27
N SER A 979 22.43 -10.13 -12.31
CA SER A 979 21.53 -11.20 -12.77
C SER A 979 21.75 -11.65 -14.22
N ALA A 980 21.57 -12.94 -14.47
CA ALA A 980 21.62 -13.57 -15.80
C ALA A 980 20.87 -14.92 -15.81
N GLU A 981 20.58 -15.48 -16.98
CA GLU A 981 20.06 -16.84 -17.11
C GLU A 981 21.04 -17.83 -16.47
N GLU A 982 22.26 -17.89 -17.02
CA GLU A 982 23.39 -18.67 -16.52
C GLU A 982 24.66 -17.84 -16.49
N PHE A 983 25.47 -17.96 -15.43
CA PHE A 983 26.80 -17.36 -15.37
C PHE A 983 27.90 -18.35 -15.76
N GLY A 984 28.43 -18.21 -16.97
CA GLY A 984 29.63 -18.94 -17.40
C GLY A 984 30.88 -18.57 -16.59
N LEU A 985 30.98 -17.31 -16.16
CA LEU A 985 32.01 -16.81 -15.24
C LEU A 985 31.62 -15.42 -14.69
N ILE A 986 31.76 -15.22 -13.38
CA ILE A 986 31.88 -13.91 -12.75
C ILE A 986 33.29 -13.82 -12.17
N SER A 987 34.05 -12.76 -12.49
CA SER A 987 35.43 -12.66 -12.02
C SER A 987 35.94 -11.23 -11.84
N VAL A 988 36.78 -11.05 -10.83
CA VAL A 988 37.51 -9.81 -10.53
C VAL A 988 38.99 -10.13 -10.30
N SER A 989 39.88 -9.30 -10.85
CA SER A 989 41.34 -9.44 -10.73
C SER A 989 41.94 -8.17 -10.13
N GLY A 990 42.46 -8.28 -8.90
CA GLY A 990 42.97 -7.16 -8.11
C GLY A 990 41.85 -6.29 -7.51
N GLY A 991 40.78 -6.92 -7.04
CA GLY A 991 39.65 -6.27 -6.37
C GLY A 991 38.54 -7.26 -6.01
N ASN A 992 37.53 -6.76 -5.31
CA ASN A 992 36.48 -7.57 -4.66
C ASN A 992 35.24 -7.80 -5.55
N ILE A 993 34.49 -8.85 -5.18
CA ILE A 993 33.10 -9.12 -5.58
C ILE A 993 32.23 -8.91 -4.34
N GLU A 994 31.66 -7.71 -4.19
CA GLU A 994 30.85 -7.27 -3.05
C GLU A 994 29.51 -6.59 -3.46
N PRO A 995 28.76 -7.06 -4.49
CA PRO A 995 27.39 -6.59 -4.74
C PRO A 995 26.43 -7.10 -3.65
N TYR A 996 25.21 -6.55 -3.59
CA TYR A 996 24.17 -7.02 -2.67
C TYR A 996 23.65 -8.41 -3.05
N ARG A 997 23.31 -8.61 -4.33
CA ARG A 997 22.81 -9.91 -4.83
C ARG A 997 23.43 -10.34 -6.16
N ILE A 998 23.75 -11.62 -6.27
CA ILE A 998 24.01 -12.33 -7.53
C ILE A 998 22.87 -13.34 -7.72
N LEU A 999 22.19 -13.30 -8.87
CA LEU A 999 21.01 -14.12 -9.16
C LEU A 999 21.18 -14.86 -10.49
N SER A 1000 20.97 -16.17 -10.51
CA SER A 1000 20.92 -16.98 -11.74
C SER A 1000 19.71 -17.89 -11.72
N ASP A 1001 18.95 -17.92 -12.82
CA ASP A 1001 17.82 -18.84 -12.98
C ASP A 1001 18.27 -20.28 -13.25
N GLY A 1002 19.39 -20.41 -13.95
CA GLY A 1002 20.14 -21.64 -14.13
C GLY A 1002 21.48 -21.63 -13.36
N LYS A 1003 22.52 -22.14 -14.02
CA LYS A 1003 23.81 -22.52 -13.41
C LYS A 1003 24.82 -21.39 -13.28
N ILE A 1004 25.57 -21.38 -12.17
CA ILE A 1004 26.77 -20.56 -12.01
C ILE A 1004 28.01 -21.45 -12.15
N THR A 1005 28.71 -21.33 -13.27
CA THR A 1005 29.90 -22.13 -13.59
C THR A 1005 31.13 -21.71 -12.78
N LYS A 1006 31.32 -20.42 -12.50
CA LYS A 1006 32.38 -19.96 -11.58
C LYS A 1006 32.19 -18.53 -11.07
N ILE A 1007 32.45 -18.31 -9.78
CA ILE A 1007 32.76 -17.00 -9.18
C ILE A 1007 34.26 -16.98 -8.84
N SER A 1008 34.97 -15.87 -9.11
CA SER A 1008 36.42 -15.79 -8.89
C SER A 1008 36.93 -14.36 -8.63
N ALA A 1009 37.11 -13.98 -7.37
CA ALA A 1009 37.97 -12.85 -7.01
C ALA A 1009 39.42 -13.35 -6.82
N LYS A 1010 40.41 -12.60 -7.30
CA LYS A 1010 41.84 -12.96 -7.25
C LYS A 1010 42.72 -11.77 -6.94
N ASN A 1011 43.81 -11.96 -6.20
CA ASN A 1011 44.74 -10.86 -5.92
C ASN A 1011 45.59 -10.58 -7.18
N ALA A 1012 45.73 -9.32 -7.56
CA ALA A 1012 46.55 -8.90 -8.69
C ALA A 1012 47.06 -7.48 -8.47
N LEU A 1013 48.25 -7.17 -9.04
CA LEU A 1013 48.88 -5.85 -8.96
C LEU A 1013 49.13 -5.32 -7.53
N GLY A 1014 49.17 -6.21 -6.53
CA GLY A 1014 49.31 -5.86 -5.11
C GLY A 1014 47.99 -5.49 -4.41
N LEU A 1015 46.85 -5.70 -5.07
CA LEU A 1015 45.51 -5.59 -4.46
C LEU A 1015 44.90 -6.98 -4.29
N ASP A 1016 44.18 -7.16 -3.19
CA ASP A 1016 43.51 -8.41 -2.86
C ASP A 1016 42.21 -8.64 -3.64
N GLY A 1017 41.71 -9.88 -3.63
CA GLY A 1017 40.48 -10.28 -4.29
C GLY A 1017 39.63 -11.18 -3.39
N GLN A 1018 38.67 -10.56 -2.71
CA GLN A 1018 37.72 -11.19 -1.79
C GLN A 1018 36.35 -11.38 -2.47
N VAL A 1019 35.59 -12.39 -2.04
CA VAL A 1019 34.16 -12.53 -2.38
C VAL A 1019 33.35 -12.25 -1.12
N GLY A 1020 32.45 -11.29 -1.16
CA GLY A 1020 31.70 -10.80 0.00
C GLY A 1020 32.54 -9.98 0.99
N THR A 1021 31.98 -9.77 2.18
CA THR A 1021 32.57 -8.97 3.27
C THR A 1021 32.34 -9.64 4.63
N GLU A 1022 33.31 -9.51 5.52
CA GLU A 1022 33.31 -10.01 6.90
C GLU A 1022 32.24 -9.33 7.80
N PRO A 1023 31.64 -10.05 8.76
CA PRO A 1023 30.84 -11.23 8.48
C PRO A 1023 29.34 -11.00 8.77
N PHE A 1024 29.01 -9.99 9.59
CA PHE A 1024 27.65 -9.74 10.14
C PHE A 1024 27.14 -8.30 9.96
N GLY A 1025 27.58 -7.60 8.90
CA GLY A 1025 27.01 -6.30 8.53
C GLY A 1025 25.64 -6.43 7.82
N PRO A 1026 24.76 -5.42 7.89
CA PRO A 1026 23.43 -5.39 7.24
C PRO A 1026 23.50 -5.20 5.71
N SER A 1027 24.53 -5.74 5.07
CA SER A 1027 24.83 -5.58 3.63
C SER A 1027 25.60 -6.79 3.08
N ARG A 1028 25.44 -7.97 3.70
CA ARG A 1028 26.10 -9.21 3.25
C ARG A 1028 25.74 -9.55 1.80
N LEU A 1029 26.72 -10.07 1.06
CA LEU A 1029 26.53 -10.63 -0.28
C LEU A 1029 25.60 -11.86 -0.20
N GLU A 1030 24.59 -11.92 -1.06
CA GLU A 1030 23.83 -13.15 -1.32
C GLU A 1030 23.99 -13.62 -2.78
N VAL A 1031 24.14 -14.92 -2.97
CA VAL A 1031 24.35 -15.59 -4.26
C VAL A 1031 23.34 -16.72 -4.41
N TRP A 1032 22.52 -16.67 -5.45
CA TRP A 1032 21.45 -17.63 -5.69
C TRP A 1032 21.58 -18.20 -7.11
N ALA A 1033 21.54 -19.53 -7.24
CA ALA A 1033 21.50 -20.24 -8.51
C ALA A 1033 20.32 -21.22 -8.52
N GLY A 1034 19.48 -21.17 -9.56
CA GLY A 1034 18.25 -21.96 -9.62
C GLY A 1034 16.97 -21.22 -9.24
N GLN A 1035 16.90 -19.90 -9.37
CA GLN A 1035 15.67 -19.14 -9.11
C GLN A 1035 14.48 -19.68 -9.95
N GLY A 1036 14.66 -19.81 -11.26
CA GLY A 1036 13.74 -20.53 -12.16
C GLY A 1036 13.87 -22.06 -12.19
N SER A 1037 14.82 -22.69 -11.49
CA SER A 1037 15.11 -24.13 -11.63
C SER A 1037 15.65 -24.82 -10.38
N SER A 1038 14.96 -25.85 -9.91
CA SER A 1038 15.28 -26.62 -8.70
C SER A 1038 16.63 -27.36 -8.71
N SER A 1039 17.31 -27.52 -9.85
CA SER A 1039 18.49 -28.42 -9.98
C SER A 1039 19.80 -27.73 -10.39
N SER A 1040 19.94 -26.42 -10.14
CA SER A 1040 21.09 -25.63 -10.59
C SER A 1040 22.32 -25.66 -9.67
N ASP A 1041 23.51 -25.86 -10.25
CA ASP A 1041 24.80 -25.89 -9.53
C ASP A 1041 25.44 -24.50 -9.36
N ILE A 1042 26.24 -24.35 -8.29
CA ILE A 1042 27.42 -23.46 -8.25
C ILE A 1042 28.69 -24.31 -8.34
N ASN A 1043 29.32 -24.35 -9.51
CA ASN A 1043 30.44 -25.26 -9.80
C ASN A 1043 31.73 -24.93 -9.03
N THR A 1044 32.05 -23.65 -8.77
CA THR A 1044 33.22 -23.22 -7.98
C THR A 1044 33.10 -21.75 -7.57
N ILE A 1045 33.41 -21.44 -6.31
CA ILE A 1045 33.68 -20.09 -5.82
C ILE A 1045 35.18 -20.00 -5.47
N VAL A 1046 35.83 -18.90 -5.84
CA VAL A 1046 37.20 -18.58 -5.42
C VAL A 1046 37.26 -17.14 -4.93
N GLY A 1047 37.80 -16.94 -3.73
CA GLY A 1047 38.22 -15.63 -3.24
C GLY A 1047 39.63 -15.78 -2.66
N ASP A 1048 40.63 -15.29 -3.38
CA ASP A 1048 42.03 -15.42 -2.94
C ASP A 1048 42.27 -14.86 -1.53
N ALA A 1049 41.50 -13.84 -1.10
CA ALA A 1049 41.55 -13.24 0.23
C ALA A 1049 40.29 -13.52 1.09
N GLY A 1050 39.58 -14.62 0.83
CA GLY A 1050 38.41 -15.07 1.61
C GLY A 1050 37.09 -15.08 0.84
N VAL A 1051 36.11 -15.84 1.36
CA VAL A 1051 34.77 -16.06 0.75
C VAL A 1051 33.67 -15.94 1.80
N PHE A 1052 32.79 -14.96 1.63
CA PHE A 1052 31.81 -14.54 2.63
C PHE A 1052 30.43 -14.33 2.02
N GLY A 1053 29.37 -14.68 2.77
CA GLY A 1053 27.98 -14.36 2.41
C GLY A 1053 27.00 -15.51 2.55
N LYS A 1054 25.85 -15.38 1.88
CA LYS A 1054 24.81 -16.42 1.76
C LYS A 1054 24.86 -17.01 0.34
N PHE A 1055 25.01 -18.32 0.22
CA PHE A 1055 25.10 -19.04 -1.06
C PHE A 1055 24.00 -20.09 -1.15
N VAL A 1056 23.18 -20.09 -2.20
CA VAL A 1056 22.00 -20.96 -2.34
C VAL A 1056 21.94 -21.61 -3.72
N THR A 1057 21.68 -22.92 -3.75
CA THR A 1057 21.45 -23.69 -4.98
C THR A 1057 20.11 -24.43 -4.93
N GLY A 1058 19.18 -24.06 -5.79
CA GLY A 1058 17.79 -24.54 -5.80
C GLY A 1058 16.78 -23.40 -5.82
N LYS A 1059 15.48 -23.73 -5.82
CA LYS A 1059 14.37 -22.78 -5.86
C LYS A 1059 13.99 -22.32 -4.45
N ILE A 1060 13.52 -21.08 -4.30
CA ILE A 1060 12.96 -20.55 -3.04
C ILE A 1060 11.47 -20.92 -2.93
N THR A 1061 11.00 -21.26 -1.72
CA THR A 1061 9.55 -21.40 -1.42
C THR A 1061 8.97 -20.29 -0.56
N SER A 1062 9.76 -19.59 0.26
CA SER A 1062 9.35 -18.36 0.96
C SER A 1062 10.55 -17.46 1.34
N ASP A 1063 10.29 -16.20 1.69
CA ASP A 1063 11.32 -15.20 2.02
C ASP A 1063 12.19 -15.57 3.23
N ASN A 1064 11.73 -16.49 4.08
CA ASN A 1064 12.48 -17.05 5.20
C ASN A 1064 13.74 -17.82 4.74
N GLY A 1065 13.89 -18.08 3.44
CA GLY A 1065 15.12 -18.59 2.86
C GLY A 1065 15.28 -20.10 2.94
N SER A 1066 14.18 -20.84 3.11
CA SER A 1066 14.11 -22.26 2.74
C SER A 1066 14.40 -22.41 1.24
N CYS A 1067 15.24 -23.39 0.91
CA CYS A 1067 15.52 -23.78 -0.46
C CYS A 1067 14.99 -25.19 -0.71
N VAL A 1068 14.44 -25.39 -1.90
CA VAL A 1068 13.88 -26.66 -2.35
C VAL A 1068 14.51 -27.05 -3.68
N GLY A 1069 15.09 -28.25 -3.73
CA GLY A 1069 15.69 -28.82 -4.93
C GLY A 1069 17.10 -29.39 -4.76
N ASP A 1070 17.61 -29.94 -5.87
CA ASP A 1070 18.75 -30.85 -5.94
C ASP A 1070 20.10 -30.15 -6.21
N GLY A 1071 20.12 -28.82 -6.30
CA GLY A 1071 21.31 -28.02 -6.64
C GLY A 1071 22.48 -28.14 -5.65
N LEU A 1072 23.71 -27.95 -6.14
CA LEU A 1072 24.94 -28.14 -5.36
C LEU A 1072 26.00 -27.05 -5.55
N ILE A 1073 26.61 -26.62 -4.44
CA ILE A 1073 27.89 -25.92 -4.45
C ILE A 1073 29.01 -26.98 -4.40
N LYS A 1074 29.84 -27.09 -5.45
CA LYS A 1074 30.84 -28.18 -5.54
C LYS A 1074 32.19 -27.85 -4.93
N LYS A 1075 32.56 -26.56 -4.87
CA LYS A 1075 33.81 -26.12 -4.26
C LYS A 1075 33.79 -24.64 -3.85
N MET A 1076 34.28 -24.35 -2.65
CA MET A 1076 34.76 -23.03 -2.25
C MET A 1076 36.28 -23.08 -2.05
N GLN A 1077 37.00 -22.02 -2.43
CA GLN A 1077 38.46 -22.00 -2.39
C GLN A 1077 39.02 -20.61 -2.05
N THR A 1078 40.01 -20.58 -1.15
CA THR A 1078 40.76 -19.39 -0.73
C THR A 1078 42.27 -19.67 -0.72
N ARG A 1079 43.08 -18.75 -0.17
CA ARG A 1079 44.48 -19.01 0.18
C ARG A 1079 44.60 -19.62 1.57
N LYS A 1080 45.78 -20.14 1.91
CA LYS A 1080 46.04 -20.69 3.25
C LYS A 1080 46.07 -19.57 4.28
N GLY A 1081 45.18 -19.64 5.28
CA GLY A 1081 44.99 -18.58 6.28
C GLY A 1081 44.16 -17.41 5.74
N SER A 1082 43.06 -17.71 5.06
CA SER A 1082 42.05 -16.72 4.63
C SER A 1082 40.69 -17.41 4.52
N ASP A 1083 39.67 -16.85 5.15
CA ASP A 1083 38.59 -17.66 5.69
C ASP A 1083 37.38 -17.81 4.78
N ILE A 1084 36.53 -18.78 5.10
CA ILE A 1084 35.30 -19.12 4.38
C ILE A 1084 34.17 -19.14 5.41
N ALA A 1085 33.35 -18.09 5.46
CA ALA A 1085 32.34 -17.90 6.51
C ALA A 1085 30.97 -17.45 5.96
N GLY A 1086 29.91 -17.72 6.72
CA GLY A 1086 28.53 -17.39 6.36
C GLY A 1086 27.64 -18.62 6.24
N ASN A 1087 26.81 -18.68 5.19
CA ASN A 1087 25.81 -19.75 5.03
C ASN A 1087 25.81 -20.31 3.61
N ALA A 1088 25.79 -21.65 3.48
CA ALA A 1088 25.74 -22.37 2.21
C ALA A 1088 24.54 -23.34 2.21
N TYR A 1089 23.66 -23.27 1.22
CA TYR A 1089 22.44 -24.06 1.15
C TYR A 1089 22.48 -24.97 -0.09
N VAL A 1090 22.54 -26.29 0.12
CA VAL A 1090 22.81 -27.31 -0.92
C VAL A 1090 22.01 -28.58 -0.69
N SER A 1091 21.72 -29.37 -1.72
CA SER A 1091 21.01 -30.66 -1.58
C SER A 1091 21.81 -31.73 -0.83
N ASP A 1092 23.14 -31.77 -1.01
CA ASP A 1092 24.03 -32.73 -0.35
C ASP A 1092 25.29 -32.03 0.18
N LYS A 1093 25.33 -31.87 1.51
CA LYS A 1093 26.44 -31.24 2.25
C LYS A 1093 27.79 -31.95 2.02
N SER A 1094 27.78 -33.27 1.80
CA SER A 1094 29.01 -34.08 1.68
C SER A 1094 29.78 -33.83 0.37
N ARG A 1095 29.12 -33.21 -0.62
CA ARG A 1095 29.68 -32.93 -1.95
C ARG A 1095 30.30 -31.53 -2.08
N LEU A 1096 30.11 -30.66 -1.09
CA LEU A 1096 30.78 -29.36 -1.00
C LEU A 1096 32.22 -29.54 -0.49
N LYS A 1097 33.20 -29.05 -1.27
CA LYS A 1097 34.63 -29.11 -0.93
C LYS A 1097 35.19 -27.75 -0.59
N PHE A 1098 35.80 -27.62 0.58
CA PHE A 1098 36.60 -26.46 0.98
C PHE A 1098 38.08 -26.69 0.62
N VAL A 1099 38.78 -25.64 0.19
CA VAL A 1099 40.20 -25.71 -0.21
C VAL A 1099 40.94 -24.43 0.17
N GLY A 1100 41.98 -24.54 1.01
CA GLY A 1100 42.90 -23.46 1.32
C GLY A 1100 42.71 -22.87 2.72
N GLY A 1101 41.57 -22.22 2.94
CA GLY A 1101 41.23 -21.52 4.18
C GLY A 1101 40.68 -22.42 5.29
N ASP A 1102 40.39 -21.78 6.42
CA ASP A 1102 39.44 -22.34 7.38
C ASP A 1102 38.00 -22.21 6.84
N ALA A 1103 37.11 -23.06 7.36
CA ALA A 1103 35.70 -23.11 7.03
C ALA A 1103 34.82 -23.50 8.23
N SER A 1104 35.34 -23.37 9.47
CA SER A 1104 34.58 -23.53 10.72
C SER A 1104 33.28 -22.72 10.71
N ASP A 1105 33.34 -21.52 10.16
CA ASP A 1105 32.30 -20.49 10.26
C ASP A 1105 31.35 -20.52 9.04
N MET A 1106 31.40 -21.58 8.22
CA MET A 1106 30.51 -21.79 7.08
C MET A 1106 29.39 -22.78 7.42
N ASN A 1107 28.22 -22.24 7.77
CA ASN A 1107 27.02 -23.02 8.06
C ASN A 1107 26.47 -23.67 6.79
N VAL A 1108 26.78 -24.95 6.58
CA VAL A 1108 26.25 -25.73 5.45
C VAL A 1108 24.88 -26.33 5.81
N ASN A 1109 23.83 -25.83 5.17
CA ASN A 1109 22.43 -26.21 5.32
C ASN A 1109 21.97 -27.11 4.17
N ALA A 1110 20.98 -27.95 4.44
CA ALA A 1110 20.37 -28.83 3.43
C ALA A 1110 19.20 -28.10 2.76
N CYS A 1111 19.04 -28.27 1.45
CA CYS A 1111 17.78 -27.94 0.77
C CYS A 1111 16.81 -29.12 0.89
N GLU A 1112 15.51 -28.81 0.99
CA GLU A 1112 14.47 -29.83 1.00
C GLU A 1112 14.34 -30.46 -0.38
N ALA A 1113 14.14 -31.77 -0.44
CA ALA A 1113 13.89 -32.45 -1.71
C ALA A 1113 12.51 -32.05 -2.24
N LEU A 1114 12.39 -31.88 -3.56
CA LEU A 1114 11.07 -31.89 -4.19
C LEU A 1114 10.45 -33.27 -3.98
N SER A 1115 9.30 -33.33 -3.31
CA SER A 1115 8.46 -34.53 -3.33
C SER A 1115 8.07 -34.82 -4.76
N ALA A 1116 8.52 -35.94 -5.31
CA ALA A 1116 8.06 -36.40 -6.62
C ALA A 1116 6.55 -36.67 -6.54
N GLU A 1117 5.76 -35.88 -7.28
CA GLU A 1117 4.33 -36.17 -7.44
C GLU A 1117 4.14 -37.50 -8.21
N PRO A 1118 3.16 -38.34 -7.83
CA PRO A 1118 2.95 -39.68 -8.38
C PRO A 1118 2.23 -39.72 -9.74
#